data_AF-A0AA35UUP6-F1
#
_entry.id   AF-A0AA35UUP6-F1
#
_cell.length_a   1.000
_cell.length_b   1.000
_cell.length_c   1.000
_cell.angle_alpha   90.00
_cell.angle_beta   90.00
_cell.angle_gamma   90.00
#
_symmetry.space_group_name_H-M   'P 1'
#
loop_
_entity.id
_entity.type
_entity.pdbx_description
1 polymer ?
#
loop_
_entity_poly.entity_id
_entity_poly.type
_entity_poly.pdbx_seq_one_letter_code
_entity_poly.pdbx_strand_id
1 'polypeptide(L)'
;MTRAIRTQGWIQFFHRAASVTGAGFLTLATAGCTNPVWLERMSLIDAYQSRSASALSGSGLSNSTRIVLESQNLRGLWSRAPRSAIARLRVATQEQFYTPDLKNQLFALAELSYLEARRSHDRSMFMSAALYAYAFLAPFSDPSQRPSAYDPHFRQACDIYMFALTEAFGSPVDVRSQHWILPFGSLALTSNPLELSWQGHVLTDFRPTSRLSVHGMNNVYSSPGLGEPLAALPKMDREEEGTFELSRNERVPFNLFLNISDPQRQVLSDHIEGQIVVTPMNGHPPIDDKTPLQYDQTAARAITLNETDVWSSEYRGFLNGQFFETPVHGLQLSAMQPHQDGHMPVIFVHGTASSPARWADMVNELLEDPDIRAHYEFWFFSYATGNPIPYSALELRRSIGTAIANLGGVEADPALGRITLVGHSQGGLLSKMLVIDPRDRLWNGMVHVPLDRLHLTPDARSTLSEMLFPTPMPQIRSVVYIATPQHGSYVAALSISKLVGRLVTFPLGVTDVVQQVLTGNAALTKINMRPWRLGSVYGMSPRSAFIRALAATPMVPDVQAHSIIPVLGDGPLNRADDGVVTYESAHIPDVRSELVVRHSGHSTQSNPVTIAEVRRILLDQIAQVTADPVERGDRRKSGIVRIGGRYTPLATSSP
;
A
#
# COMPACT_ATOMS: atom_id res chain seq x y z
N MET A 1 0.52 32.98 48.32
CA MET A 1 -0.70 32.55 49.04
C MET A 1 -1.15 31.21 48.47
N THR A 2 -0.97 30.17 49.28
CA THR A 2 -1.76 28.92 49.37
C THR A 2 -2.21 28.19 48.10
N ARG A 3 -1.32 27.31 47.61
CA ARG A 3 -1.49 25.84 47.50
C ARG A 3 -2.92 25.25 47.60
N ALA A 4 -3.29 24.50 46.54
CA ALA A 4 -3.35 23.02 46.52
C ALA A 4 -4.71 22.26 46.50
N ILE A 5 -4.76 21.32 45.53
CA ILE A 5 -5.23 19.90 45.62
C ILE A 5 -6.67 19.55 45.20
N ARG A 6 -6.72 18.72 44.11
CA ARG A 6 -7.43 17.44 43.83
C ARG A 6 -8.94 17.33 44.18
N THR A 7 -9.82 16.58 43.49
CA THR A 7 -9.67 15.26 42.85
C THR A 7 -10.94 14.91 42.03
N GLN A 8 -10.76 13.95 41.10
CA GLN A 8 -11.68 13.15 40.27
C GLN A 8 -13.02 12.64 40.86
N GLY A 9 -13.94 12.27 39.94
CA GLY A 9 -14.95 11.20 40.09
C GLY A 9 -16.24 11.47 39.28
N TRP A 10 -16.39 11.02 38.03
CA TRP A 10 -17.03 9.76 37.55
C TRP A 10 -18.41 9.39 38.16
N ILE A 11 -19.40 9.28 37.25
CA ILE A 11 -20.63 8.45 37.25
C ILE A 11 -21.73 8.81 38.26
N GLN A 12 -22.92 9.20 37.78
CA GLN A 12 -24.19 8.62 38.24
C GLN A 12 -25.25 8.57 37.11
N PHE A 13 -25.60 7.32 36.80
CA PHE A 13 -26.77 6.82 36.09
C PHE A 13 -27.95 6.74 37.09
N PHE A 14 -29.19 6.81 36.58
CA PHE A 14 -30.49 6.66 37.27
C PHE A 14 -30.99 7.80 38.18
N HIS A 15 -32.11 8.42 37.77
CA HIS A 15 -33.30 8.61 38.61
C HIS A 15 -34.46 9.19 37.78
N ARG A 16 -35.55 8.42 37.63
CA ARG A 16 -36.94 8.88 37.81
C ARG A 16 -37.92 7.72 37.65
N ALA A 17 -38.23 7.11 38.79
CA ALA A 17 -39.45 6.36 39.02
C ALA A 17 -40.05 6.85 40.35
N ALA A 18 -41.39 6.84 40.39
CA ALA A 18 -42.28 7.05 41.55
C ALA A 18 -42.62 8.51 41.95
N SER A 19 -43.79 8.95 41.47
CA SER A 19 -44.74 9.74 42.26
C SER A 19 -46.15 9.24 41.91
N VAL A 20 -46.58 8.20 42.61
CA VAL A 20 -47.99 7.78 42.77
C VAL A 20 -48.46 8.58 44.01
N THR A 21 -49.58 9.31 44.05
CA THR A 21 -50.97 8.83 44.07
C THR A 21 -51.88 10.07 44.22
N GLY A 22 -53.07 10.07 43.61
CA GLY A 22 -54.20 10.80 44.17
C GLY A 22 -54.93 11.81 43.27
N ALA A 23 -55.50 11.37 42.15
CA ALA A 23 -56.74 11.95 41.64
C ALA A 23 -57.46 10.87 40.82
N GLY A 24 -58.47 10.26 41.43
CA GLY A 24 -59.36 9.33 40.78
C GLY A 24 -60.24 10.02 39.74
N PHE A 25 -60.55 9.28 38.67
CA PHE A 25 -61.75 9.40 37.84
C PHE A 25 -62.23 10.84 37.54
N LEU A 26 -61.66 11.49 36.53
CA LEU A 26 -62.40 12.26 35.50
C LEU A 26 -61.48 12.87 34.42
N THR A 27 -60.94 12.06 33.50
CA THR A 27 -60.50 12.54 32.16
C THR A 27 -60.60 11.42 31.11
N LEU A 28 -61.77 10.79 31.03
CA LEU A 28 -62.24 10.12 29.82
C LEU A 28 -63.04 11.17 29.03
N ALA A 29 -62.36 12.03 28.26
CA ALA A 29 -62.93 12.83 27.14
C ALA A 29 -61.99 13.96 26.64
N THR A 30 -60.69 13.69 26.46
CA THR A 30 -59.87 14.48 25.51
C THR A 30 -58.99 13.57 24.65
N ALA A 31 -59.50 12.38 24.31
CA ALA A 31 -59.07 11.68 23.11
C ALA A 31 -59.63 12.45 21.89
N GLY A 32 -59.20 13.71 21.74
CA GLY A 32 -59.36 14.43 20.50
C GLY A 32 -58.66 13.60 19.44
N CYS A 33 -59.40 13.29 18.38
CA CYS A 33 -58.97 12.48 17.26
C CYS A 33 -57.52 12.81 16.87
N THR A 34 -56.56 12.00 17.31
CA THR A 34 -55.26 11.97 16.64
C THR A 34 -55.57 11.52 15.23
N ASN A 35 -55.30 12.36 14.23
CA ASN A 35 -55.51 11.99 12.84
C ASN A 35 -54.84 10.61 12.62
N PRO A 36 -55.52 9.63 11.98
CA PRO A 36 -54.97 8.29 11.78
C PRO A 36 -53.67 8.29 10.96
N VAL A 37 -53.43 9.39 10.25
CA VAL A 37 -52.16 9.74 9.62
C VAL A 37 -51.70 11.07 10.22
N TRP A 38 -50.51 11.09 10.81
CA TRP A 38 -49.86 12.31 11.29
C TRP A 38 -48.47 12.44 10.68
N LEU A 39 -47.97 13.67 10.65
CA LEU A 39 -46.66 14.01 10.12
C LEU A 39 -45.81 14.54 11.26
N GLU A 40 -44.57 14.07 11.33
CA GLU A 40 -43.56 14.58 12.23
C GLU A 40 -42.41 15.16 11.41
N ARG A 41 -41.90 16.32 11.83
CA ARG A 41 -40.71 16.91 11.21
C ARG A 41 -39.46 16.31 11.83
N MET A 42 -38.70 15.57 11.05
CA MET A 42 -37.43 14.97 11.46
C MET A 42 -36.26 15.95 11.30
N SER A 43 -35.17 15.72 12.04
CA SER A 43 -33.89 16.38 11.75
C SER A 43 -33.33 15.90 10.40
N LEU A 44 -32.41 16.66 9.79
CA LEU A 44 -31.78 16.25 8.52
C LEU A 44 -31.02 14.92 8.65
N ILE A 45 -30.38 14.67 9.80
CA ILE A 45 -29.63 13.44 10.06
C ILE A 45 -30.60 12.25 10.19
N ASP A 46 -31.66 12.38 10.98
CA ASP A 46 -32.63 11.30 11.17
C ASP A 46 -33.39 11.00 9.87
N ALA A 47 -33.69 12.05 9.07
CA ALA A 47 -34.30 11.88 7.76
C ALA A 47 -33.40 11.12 6.79
N TYR A 48 -32.08 11.39 6.81
CA TYR A 48 -31.12 10.63 6.02
C TYR A 48 -31.04 9.17 6.50
N GLN A 49 -30.84 8.94 7.80
CA GLN A 49 -30.77 7.59 8.39
C GLN A 49 -32.04 6.78 8.12
N SER A 50 -33.22 7.40 8.25
CA SER A 50 -34.49 6.75 7.96
C SER A 50 -34.64 6.37 6.48
N ARG A 51 -34.15 7.19 5.56
CA ARG A 51 -34.17 6.92 4.11
C ARG A 51 -33.11 5.90 3.68
N SER A 52 -31.98 5.85 4.37
CA SER A 52 -30.89 4.91 4.09
C SER A 52 -30.98 3.61 4.90
N ALA A 53 -32.00 3.47 5.77
CA ALA A 53 -32.17 2.32 6.63
C ALA A 53 -32.28 1.04 5.81
N SER A 54 -31.47 0.04 6.17
CA SER A 54 -31.51 -1.30 5.62
C SER A 54 -30.91 -2.30 6.60
N ALA A 55 -31.06 -3.59 6.29
CA ALA A 55 -30.45 -4.69 7.03
C ALA A 55 -28.91 -4.62 7.12
N LEU A 56 -28.25 -3.78 6.32
CA LEU A 56 -26.80 -3.53 6.42
C LEU A 56 -26.46 -2.68 7.65
N SER A 57 -27.26 -1.66 7.91
CA SER A 57 -27.03 -0.65 8.97
C SER A 57 -27.52 -1.07 10.37
N GLY A 58 -28.31 -2.14 10.49
CA GLY A 58 -28.91 -2.54 11.76
C GLY A 58 -29.88 -3.71 11.64
N SER A 59 -30.85 -3.77 12.54
CA SER A 59 -31.91 -4.80 12.55
C SER A 59 -33.19 -4.41 11.79
N GLY A 60 -33.25 -3.18 11.30
CA GLY A 60 -34.37 -2.64 10.52
C GLY A 60 -34.30 -3.06 9.06
N LEU A 61 -35.47 -3.16 8.43
CA LEU A 61 -35.62 -3.40 6.99
C LEU A 61 -35.80 -2.08 6.25
N SER A 62 -35.36 -2.02 5.01
CA SER A 62 -35.66 -0.92 4.10
C SER A 62 -37.17 -0.71 3.92
N ASN A 63 -37.56 0.51 3.54
CA ASN A 63 -38.97 0.81 3.33
C ASN A 63 -39.60 -0.01 2.19
N SER A 64 -38.85 -0.26 1.11
CA SER A 64 -39.28 -1.09 -0.02
C SER A 64 -39.57 -2.53 0.41
N THR A 65 -38.67 -3.16 1.17
CA THR A 65 -38.88 -4.50 1.70
C THR A 65 -40.08 -4.57 2.65
N ARG A 66 -40.29 -3.54 3.49
CA ARG A 66 -41.50 -3.47 4.33
C ARG A 66 -42.78 -3.38 3.49
N ILE A 67 -42.78 -2.62 2.39
CA ILE A 67 -43.92 -2.54 1.46
C ILE A 67 -44.17 -3.91 0.81
N VAL A 68 -43.11 -4.63 0.40
CA VAL A 68 -43.24 -6.00 -0.16
C VAL A 68 -43.85 -6.95 0.89
N LEU A 69 -43.36 -6.93 2.13
CA LEU A 69 -43.92 -7.75 3.21
C LEU A 69 -45.37 -7.39 3.52
N GLU A 70 -45.74 -6.11 3.51
CA GLU A 70 -47.11 -5.67 3.79
C GLU A 70 -48.07 -6.09 2.66
N SER A 71 -47.69 -5.80 1.40
CA SER A 71 -48.49 -6.14 0.21
C SER A 71 -48.73 -7.64 0.03
N GLN A 72 -47.78 -8.48 0.46
CA GLN A 72 -47.89 -9.93 0.42
C GLN A 72 -48.46 -10.55 1.72
N ASN A 73 -48.89 -9.72 2.67
CA ASN A 73 -49.36 -10.14 4.00
C ASN A 73 -48.36 -11.06 4.75
N LEU A 74 -47.07 -10.76 4.62
CA LEU A 74 -45.97 -11.50 5.21
C LEU A 74 -45.38 -10.83 6.45
N ARG A 75 -45.75 -9.59 6.78
CA ARG A 75 -45.19 -8.85 7.93
C ARG A 75 -45.32 -9.61 9.26
N GLY A 76 -46.51 -10.10 9.57
CA GLY A 76 -46.76 -10.88 10.80
C GLY A 76 -46.10 -12.27 10.78
N LEU A 77 -45.87 -12.84 9.59
CA LEU A 77 -45.14 -14.10 9.44
C LEU A 77 -43.63 -13.88 9.63
N TRP A 78 -43.07 -12.81 9.06
CA TRP A 78 -41.67 -12.42 9.24
C TRP A 78 -41.30 -12.26 10.72
N SER A 79 -42.17 -11.64 11.52
CA SER A 79 -41.92 -11.48 12.96
C SER A 79 -41.93 -12.80 13.75
N ARG A 80 -42.64 -13.84 13.29
CA ARG A 80 -42.83 -15.10 14.03
C ARG A 80 -41.98 -16.25 13.49
N ALA A 81 -41.81 -16.32 12.18
CA ALA A 81 -41.11 -17.37 11.46
C ALA A 81 -40.42 -16.77 10.20
N PRO A 82 -39.27 -16.08 10.37
CA PRO A 82 -38.54 -15.42 9.29
C PRO A 82 -38.27 -16.32 8.07
N ARG A 83 -37.76 -17.53 8.30
CA ARG A 83 -37.45 -18.50 7.23
C ARG A 83 -38.69 -18.89 6.42
N SER A 84 -39.83 -19.09 7.09
CA SER A 84 -41.10 -19.39 6.41
C SER A 84 -41.63 -18.19 5.62
N ALA A 85 -41.42 -16.97 6.11
CA ALA A 85 -41.77 -15.76 5.37
C ALA A 85 -40.94 -15.60 4.09
N ILE A 86 -39.62 -15.84 4.17
CA ILE A 86 -38.72 -15.82 3.00
C ILE A 86 -39.15 -16.88 1.97
N ALA A 87 -39.39 -18.12 2.41
CA ALA A 87 -39.83 -19.20 1.52
C ALA A 87 -41.16 -18.87 0.83
N ARG A 88 -42.13 -18.28 1.56
CA ARG A 88 -43.42 -17.89 0.98
C ARG A 88 -43.29 -16.70 0.02
N LEU A 89 -42.44 -15.72 0.32
CA LEU A 89 -42.15 -14.62 -0.61
C LEU A 89 -41.53 -15.14 -1.90
N ARG A 90 -40.62 -16.12 -1.80
CA ARG A 90 -39.99 -16.74 -2.96
C ARG A 90 -41.01 -17.43 -3.85
N VAL A 91 -41.90 -18.24 -3.29
CA VAL A 91 -42.99 -18.90 -4.06
C VAL A 91 -43.89 -17.87 -4.73
N ALA A 92 -44.30 -16.82 -4.01
CA ALA A 92 -45.09 -15.74 -4.61
C ALA A 92 -44.36 -15.03 -5.77
N THR A 93 -43.04 -14.87 -5.64
CA THR A 93 -42.17 -14.30 -6.70
C THR A 93 -42.10 -15.22 -7.92
N GLN A 94 -41.96 -16.55 -7.72
CA GLN A 94 -41.98 -17.56 -8.78
C GLN A 94 -43.32 -17.56 -9.55
N GLU A 95 -44.43 -17.45 -8.82
CA GLU A 95 -45.78 -17.41 -9.37
C GLU A 95 -46.17 -16.05 -9.97
N GLN A 96 -45.28 -15.05 -9.89
CA GLN A 96 -45.52 -13.66 -10.29
C GLN A 96 -46.75 -13.03 -9.59
N PHE A 97 -47.10 -13.56 -8.42
CA PHE A 97 -48.30 -13.18 -7.69
C PHE A 97 -48.16 -11.78 -7.06
N TYR A 98 -49.14 -10.91 -7.34
CA TYR A 98 -49.23 -9.55 -6.79
C TYR A 98 -47.93 -8.73 -7.03
N THR A 99 -47.55 -8.61 -8.30
CA THR A 99 -46.33 -7.91 -8.76
C THR A 99 -46.64 -6.46 -9.13
N PRO A 100 -46.04 -5.46 -8.46
CA PRO A 100 -45.77 -4.20 -9.13
C PRO A 100 -44.43 -4.29 -9.91
N ASP A 101 -43.44 -5.03 -9.39
CA ASP A 101 -42.09 -5.11 -9.96
C ASP A 101 -41.28 -6.30 -9.35
N LEU A 102 -40.73 -7.16 -10.22
CA LEU A 102 -39.86 -8.29 -9.86
C LEU A 102 -38.61 -7.82 -9.10
N LYS A 103 -38.04 -6.67 -9.45
CA LYS A 103 -36.80 -6.17 -8.84
C LYS A 103 -36.98 -5.90 -7.34
N ASN A 104 -38.11 -5.30 -6.95
CA ASN A 104 -38.44 -5.07 -5.54
C ASN A 104 -38.57 -6.39 -4.74
N GLN A 105 -39.13 -7.44 -5.35
CA GLN A 105 -39.24 -8.74 -4.71
C GLN A 105 -37.88 -9.43 -4.55
N LEU A 106 -37.02 -9.38 -5.57
CA LEU A 106 -35.65 -9.89 -5.50
C LEU A 106 -34.81 -9.15 -4.45
N PHE A 107 -34.90 -7.82 -4.37
CA PHE A 107 -34.24 -7.05 -3.33
C PHE A 107 -34.75 -7.43 -1.93
N ALA A 108 -36.07 -7.56 -1.76
CA ALA A 108 -36.64 -7.98 -0.48
C ALA A 108 -36.16 -9.37 -0.07
N LEU A 109 -36.09 -10.33 -1.00
CA LEU A 109 -35.53 -11.66 -0.75
C LEU A 109 -34.06 -11.58 -0.32
N ALA A 110 -33.25 -10.73 -0.97
CA ALA A 110 -31.86 -10.51 -0.59
C ALA A 110 -31.73 -9.93 0.82
N GLU A 111 -32.45 -8.86 1.13
CA GLU A 111 -32.38 -8.16 2.41
C GLU A 111 -32.89 -9.04 3.58
N LEU A 112 -34.01 -9.73 3.39
CA LEU A 112 -34.57 -10.62 4.40
C LEU A 112 -33.65 -11.81 4.67
N SER A 113 -33.12 -12.43 3.61
CA SER A 113 -32.18 -13.54 3.73
C SER A 113 -30.90 -13.10 4.43
N TYR A 114 -30.36 -11.91 4.10
CA TYR A 114 -29.17 -11.36 4.75
C TYR A 114 -29.40 -11.11 6.24
N LEU A 115 -30.53 -10.47 6.60
CA LEU A 115 -30.83 -10.18 8.00
C LEU A 115 -31.03 -11.45 8.84
N GLU A 116 -31.70 -12.45 8.27
CA GLU A 116 -31.89 -13.74 8.92
C GLU A 116 -30.57 -14.53 9.02
N ALA A 117 -29.74 -14.50 7.98
CA ALA A 117 -28.40 -15.09 8.00
C ALA A 117 -27.51 -14.48 9.09
N ARG A 118 -27.56 -13.15 9.29
CA ARG A 118 -26.86 -12.46 10.38
C ARG A 118 -27.35 -12.89 11.76
N ARG A 119 -28.64 -13.18 11.93
CA ARG A 119 -29.23 -13.62 13.21
C ARG A 119 -28.88 -15.06 13.54
N SER A 120 -28.86 -15.94 12.53
CA SER A 120 -28.63 -17.37 12.73
C SER A 120 -27.20 -17.82 12.46
N HIS A 121 -26.34 -16.94 11.92
CA HIS A 121 -24.99 -17.25 11.42
C HIS A 121 -24.95 -18.41 10.41
N ASP A 122 -25.96 -18.50 9.56
CA ASP A 122 -26.11 -19.61 8.60
C ASP A 122 -25.50 -19.25 7.24
N ARG A 123 -24.39 -19.91 6.90
CA ARG A 123 -23.66 -19.69 5.64
C ARG A 123 -24.51 -19.92 4.40
N SER A 124 -25.46 -20.87 4.44
CA SER A 124 -26.35 -21.16 3.30
C SER A 124 -27.35 -20.02 3.04
N MET A 125 -27.77 -19.32 4.10
CA MET A 125 -28.63 -18.14 3.99
C MET A 125 -27.85 -16.90 3.56
N PHE A 126 -26.59 -16.75 3.98
CA PHE A 126 -25.71 -15.74 3.39
C PHE A 126 -25.53 -15.99 1.89
N MET A 127 -25.22 -17.23 1.46
CA MET A 127 -25.14 -17.56 0.04
C MET A 127 -26.45 -17.25 -0.69
N SER A 128 -27.59 -17.56 -0.10
CA SER A 128 -28.91 -17.21 -0.64
C SER A 128 -29.10 -15.70 -0.83
N ALA A 129 -28.70 -14.90 0.17
CA ALA A 129 -28.75 -13.45 0.10
C ALA A 129 -27.86 -12.90 -1.03
N ALA A 130 -26.65 -13.44 -1.19
CA ALA A 130 -25.75 -13.08 -2.28
C ALA A 130 -26.39 -13.37 -3.64
N LEU A 131 -26.97 -14.55 -3.81
CA LEU A 131 -27.64 -14.94 -5.06
C LEU A 131 -28.81 -14.02 -5.42
N TYR A 132 -29.69 -13.70 -4.45
CA TYR A 132 -30.80 -12.77 -4.72
C TYR A 132 -30.32 -11.34 -5.01
N ALA A 133 -29.29 -10.86 -4.31
CA ALA A 133 -28.70 -9.56 -4.59
C ALA A 133 -28.08 -9.52 -6.00
N TYR A 134 -27.39 -10.59 -6.41
CA TYR A 134 -26.85 -10.75 -7.75
C TYR A 134 -27.94 -10.78 -8.82
N ALA A 135 -29.04 -11.50 -8.59
CA ALA A 135 -30.20 -11.53 -9.48
C ALA A 135 -30.91 -10.16 -9.59
N PHE A 136 -31.00 -9.40 -8.51
CA PHE A 136 -31.48 -8.03 -8.53
C PHE A 136 -30.59 -7.13 -9.40
N LEU A 137 -29.27 -7.24 -9.24
CA LEU A 137 -28.30 -6.46 -10.02
C LEU A 137 -28.29 -6.86 -11.51
N ALA A 138 -28.58 -8.13 -11.80
CA ALA A 138 -28.55 -8.74 -13.13
C ALA A 138 -27.29 -8.32 -13.94
N PRO A 139 -26.08 -8.48 -13.36
CA PRO A 139 -24.86 -8.08 -14.06
C PRO A 139 -24.71 -8.96 -15.31
N PHE A 140 -24.11 -8.41 -16.36
CA PHE A 140 -23.89 -9.09 -17.64
C PHE A 140 -25.18 -9.48 -18.42
N SER A 141 -26.38 -9.27 -17.86
CA SER A 141 -27.65 -9.34 -18.59
C SER A 141 -27.92 -8.09 -19.44
N ASP A 142 -28.99 -8.11 -20.22
CA ASP A 142 -29.51 -6.96 -20.96
C ASP A 142 -29.62 -5.71 -20.05
N PRO A 143 -29.10 -4.54 -20.47
CA PRO A 143 -29.16 -3.31 -19.67
C PRO A 143 -30.56 -2.92 -19.18
N SER A 144 -31.63 -3.27 -19.90
CA SER A 144 -33.02 -3.03 -19.49
C SER A 144 -33.42 -3.80 -18.23
N GLN A 145 -32.78 -4.95 -17.97
CA GLN A 145 -33.02 -5.77 -16.78
C GLN A 145 -32.31 -5.22 -15.54
N ARG A 146 -31.28 -4.38 -15.71
CA ARG A 146 -30.51 -3.81 -14.61
C ARG A 146 -31.31 -2.71 -13.90
N PRO A 147 -31.20 -2.57 -12.57
CA PRO A 147 -31.71 -1.39 -11.87
C PRO A 147 -30.91 -0.14 -12.27
N SER A 148 -31.51 1.04 -12.11
CA SER A 148 -30.79 2.30 -12.31
C SER A 148 -29.67 2.43 -11.27
N ALA A 149 -28.49 2.93 -11.67
CA ALA A 149 -27.42 3.25 -10.72
C ALA A 149 -27.81 4.39 -9.75
N TYR A 150 -28.88 5.14 -10.04
CA TYR A 150 -29.46 6.14 -9.14
C TYR A 150 -30.47 5.56 -8.14
N ASP A 151 -30.84 4.28 -8.27
CA ASP A 151 -31.66 3.59 -7.30
C ASP A 151 -30.80 3.28 -6.06
N PRO A 152 -31.17 3.74 -4.83
CA PRO A 152 -30.39 3.43 -3.63
C PRO A 152 -30.23 1.92 -3.37
N HIS A 153 -31.17 1.09 -3.86
CA HIS A 153 -31.09 -0.36 -3.74
C HIS A 153 -29.96 -0.95 -4.58
N PHE A 154 -29.50 -0.26 -5.63
CA PHE A 154 -28.34 -0.69 -6.42
C PHE A 154 -27.10 -0.84 -5.52
N ARG A 155 -26.74 0.21 -4.78
CA ARG A 155 -25.58 0.15 -3.87
C ARG A 155 -25.81 -0.81 -2.71
N GLN A 156 -26.99 -0.80 -2.12
CA GLN A 156 -27.32 -1.72 -1.03
C GLN A 156 -27.24 -3.19 -1.48
N ALA A 157 -27.64 -3.52 -2.71
CA ALA A 157 -27.52 -4.86 -3.25
C ALA A 157 -26.04 -5.24 -3.51
N CYS A 158 -25.21 -4.32 -4.00
CA CYS A 158 -23.76 -4.54 -4.08
C CYS A 158 -23.15 -4.85 -2.70
N ASP A 159 -23.55 -4.09 -1.67
CA ASP A 159 -23.06 -4.28 -0.29
C ASP A 159 -23.56 -5.59 0.33
N ILE A 160 -24.85 -5.94 0.13
CA ILE A 160 -25.41 -7.23 0.57
C ILE A 160 -24.66 -8.35 -0.15
N TYR A 161 -24.47 -8.25 -1.46
CA TYR A 161 -23.75 -9.26 -2.24
C TYR A 161 -22.34 -9.49 -1.69
N MET A 162 -21.56 -8.42 -1.53
CA MET A 162 -20.21 -8.46 -0.97
C MET A 162 -20.22 -9.11 0.43
N PHE A 163 -20.89 -8.51 1.42
CA PHE A 163 -20.86 -9.03 2.80
C PHE A 163 -21.44 -10.44 2.92
N ALA A 164 -22.43 -10.78 2.11
CA ALA A 164 -22.98 -12.12 2.09
C ALA A 164 -21.98 -13.13 1.49
N LEU A 165 -21.23 -12.79 0.45
CA LEU A 165 -20.13 -13.63 -0.04
C LEU A 165 -19.04 -13.77 1.03
N THR A 166 -18.65 -12.67 1.71
CA THR A 166 -17.68 -12.68 2.81
C THR A 166 -18.03 -13.75 3.86
N GLU A 167 -19.27 -13.72 4.37
CA GLU A 167 -19.71 -14.63 5.43
C GLU A 167 -20.02 -16.03 4.90
N ALA A 168 -20.54 -16.15 3.67
CA ALA A 168 -20.81 -17.45 3.07
C ALA A 168 -19.51 -18.21 2.82
N PHE A 169 -18.49 -17.60 2.24
CA PHE A 169 -17.22 -18.26 1.96
C PHE A 169 -16.32 -18.38 3.19
N GLY A 170 -16.33 -17.40 4.09
CA GLY A 170 -15.45 -17.33 5.25
C GLY A 170 -14.02 -16.89 4.89
N SER A 171 -13.09 -17.07 5.83
CA SER A 171 -11.68 -16.71 5.65
C SER A 171 -10.77 -17.82 6.19
N PRO A 172 -9.84 -18.39 5.39
CA PRO A 172 -9.64 -18.12 3.96
C PRO A 172 -10.78 -18.65 3.08
N VAL A 173 -10.92 -18.09 1.89
CA VAL A 173 -11.91 -18.50 0.88
C VAL A 173 -11.40 -19.74 0.14
N ASP A 174 -12.25 -20.77 0.05
CA ASP A 174 -12.05 -21.88 -0.88
C ASP A 174 -12.66 -21.53 -2.24
N VAL A 175 -11.79 -21.29 -3.22
CA VAL A 175 -12.15 -20.89 -4.59
C VAL A 175 -12.27 -22.07 -5.56
N ARG A 176 -12.18 -23.32 -5.06
CA ARG A 176 -12.34 -24.53 -5.87
C ARG A 176 -13.82 -24.81 -6.15
N SER A 177 -14.08 -25.65 -7.14
CA SER A 177 -15.43 -26.12 -7.46
C SER A 177 -16.09 -26.74 -6.23
N GLN A 178 -17.34 -26.36 -5.97
CA GLN A 178 -18.06 -26.71 -4.75
C GLN A 178 -19.57 -26.82 -4.98
N HIS A 179 -20.24 -27.60 -4.14
CA HIS A 179 -21.69 -27.80 -4.19
C HIS A 179 -22.32 -27.39 -2.86
N TRP A 180 -23.39 -26.60 -2.92
CA TRP A 180 -24.10 -26.05 -1.77
C TRP A 180 -25.51 -26.59 -1.70
N ILE A 181 -25.98 -26.86 -0.49
CA ILE A 181 -27.39 -27.05 -0.18
C ILE A 181 -27.91 -25.73 0.40
N LEU A 182 -28.87 -25.13 -0.30
CA LEU A 182 -29.53 -23.89 0.07
C LEU A 182 -30.89 -24.21 0.72
N PRO A 183 -31.49 -23.26 1.46
CA PRO A 183 -32.83 -23.45 2.05
C PRO A 183 -33.94 -23.78 1.04
N PHE A 184 -33.71 -23.56 -0.25
CA PHE A 184 -34.70 -23.71 -1.32
C PHE A 184 -34.23 -24.56 -2.50
N GLY A 185 -33.01 -25.12 -2.48
CA GLY A 185 -32.47 -25.83 -3.65
C GLY A 185 -30.99 -26.15 -3.53
N SER A 186 -30.34 -26.46 -4.65
CA SER A 186 -28.89 -26.67 -4.71
C SER A 186 -28.20 -25.65 -5.59
N LEU A 187 -26.92 -25.38 -5.28
CA LEU A 187 -26.04 -24.54 -6.08
C LEU A 187 -24.77 -25.32 -6.41
N ALA A 188 -24.50 -25.48 -7.71
CA ALA A 188 -23.24 -26.00 -8.22
C ALA A 188 -22.36 -24.84 -8.69
N LEU A 189 -21.17 -24.70 -8.08
CA LEU A 189 -20.17 -23.72 -8.47
C LEU A 189 -18.96 -24.41 -9.07
N THR A 190 -18.62 -24.04 -10.29
CA THR A 190 -17.38 -24.46 -10.95
C THR A 190 -16.28 -23.40 -10.77
N SER A 191 -15.03 -23.79 -10.92
CA SER A 191 -13.88 -22.90 -10.88
C SER A 191 -12.91 -23.25 -12.01
N ASN A 192 -12.27 -22.24 -12.58
CA ASN A 192 -11.28 -22.41 -13.64
C ASN A 192 -9.86 -22.35 -13.03
N PRO A 193 -9.08 -23.43 -13.04
CA PRO A 193 -7.73 -23.44 -12.48
C PRO A 193 -6.80 -22.40 -13.10
N LEU A 194 -7.02 -21.99 -14.35
CA LEU A 194 -6.21 -20.95 -15.01
C LEU A 194 -6.41 -19.57 -14.37
N GLU A 195 -7.61 -19.29 -13.85
CA GLU A 195 -7.93 -18.04 -13.13
C GLU A 195 -7.31 -18.00 -11.72
N LEU A 196 -6.77 -19.13 -11.25
CA LEU A 196 -6.06 -19.24 -9.98
C LEU A 196 -4.54 -19.05 -10.13
N SER A 197 -4.10 -18.56 -11.29
CA SER A 197 -2.72 -18.20 -11.56
C SER A 197 -2.57 -16.71 -11.78
N TRP A 198 -1.50 -16.13 -11.26
CA TRP A 198 -1.14 -14.73 -11.45
C TRP A 198 0.33 -14.62 -11.80
N GLN A 199 0.61 -14.14 -13.01
CA GLN A 199 1.97 -13.94 -13.52
C GLN A 199 2.85 -15.20 -13.38
N GLY A 200 2.30 -16.37 -13.72
CA GLY A 200 3.01 -17.66 -13.63
C GLY A 200 2.93 -18.36 -12.27
N HIS A 201 2.48 -17.67 -11.21
CA HIS A 201 2.40 -18.24 -9.87
C HIS A 201 0.99 -18.68 -9.51
N VAL A 202 0.86 -19.83 -8.83
CA VAL A 202 -0.43 -20.30 -8.31
C VAL A 202 -0.82 -19.47 -7.09
N LEU A 203 -2.05 -18.97 -7.05
CA LEU A 203 -2.57 -18.18 -5.94
C LEU A 203 -3.06 -19.07 -4.79
N THR A 204 -2.79 -18.63 -3.57
CA THR A 204 -3.16 -19.32 -2.32
C THR A 204 -3.63 -18.32 -1.27
N ASP A 205 -4.22 -18.82 -0.17
CA ASP A 205 -4.65 -18.03 1.00
C ASP A 205 -5.44 -16.76 0.64
N PHE A 206 -6.57 -16.95 -0.05
CA PHE A 206 -7.51 -15.89 -0.40
C PHE A 206 -8.24 -15.36 0.83
N ARG A 207 -8.02 -14.10 1.19
CA ARG A 207 -8.62 -13.50 2.38
C ARG A 207 -9.55 -12.35 2.05
N PRO A 208 -10.81 -12.38 2.50
CA PRO A 208 -11.73 -11.25 2.39
C PRO A 208 -11.20 -10.01 3.11
N THR A 209 -11.29 -8.84 2.48
CA THR A 209 -10.86 -7.58 3.09
C THR A 209 -12.02 -6.72 3.57
N SER A 210 -13.26 -7.03 3.18
CA SER A 210 -14.48 -6.26 3.51
C SER A 210 -14.74 -6.05 5.00
N ARG A 211 -14.15 -6.88 5.88
CA ARG A 211 -14.23 -6.76 7.35
C ARG A 211 -13.03 -6.06 7.99
N LEU A 212 -12.06 -5.64 7.20
CA LEU A 212 -10.83 -5.01 7.67
C LEU A 212 -10.98 -3.48 7.67
N SER A 213 -10.30 -2.86 8.63
CA SER A 213 -10.10 -1.42 8.68
C SER A 213 -8.61 -1.17 8.72
N VAL A 214 -8.10 -0.38 7.78
CA VAL A 214 -6.68 -0.04 7.71
C VAL A 214 -6.39 1.15 8.62
N HIS A 215 -5.36 1.01 9.43
CA HIS A 215 -4.80 2.09 10.25
C HIS A 215 -3.29 2.16 10.04
N GLY A 216 -2.69 3.34 10.17
CA GLY A 216 -1.25 3.55 10.03
C GLY A 216 -0.76 3.85 8.60
N MET A 217 -1.64 3.82 7.61
CA MET A 217 -1.43 4.45 6.29
C MET A 217 -2.22 5.75 6.22
N ASN A 218 -1.68 6.76 5.56
CA ASN A 218 -2.30 8.09 5.49
C ASN A 218 -3.57 8.10 4.62
N ASN A 219 -3.55 7.34 3.52
CA ASN A 219 -4.66 7.23 2.58
C ASN A 219 -5.06 5.77 2.40
N VAL A 220 -6.38 5.54 2.28
CA VAL A 220 -6.98 4.21 2.08
C VAL A 220 -7.72 4.22 0.77
N TYR A 221 -7.29 3.35 -0.14
CA TYR A 221 -7.83 3.21 -1.48
C TYR A 221 -8.62 1.92 -1.61
N SER A 222 -9.78 2.07 -2.23
CA SER A 222 -10.64 1.01 -2.71
C SER A 222 -11.23 1.40 -4.07
N SER A 223 -11.40 0.43 -4.96
CA SER A 223 -12.19 0.61 -6.18
C SER A 223 -13.63 0.19 -5.91
N PRO A 224 -14.63 1.05 -6.13
CA PRO A 224 -16.03 0.64 -6.00
C PRO A 224 -16.44 -0.25 -7.17
N GLY A 225 -17.22 -1.29 -6.89
CA GLY A 225 -17.73 -2.18 -7.94
C GLY A 225 -18.57 -3.33 -7.39
N LEU A 226 -18.67 -4.39 -8.20
CA LEU A 226 -19.30 -5.67 -7.86
C LEU A 226 -18.26 -6.65 -7.27
N GLY A 227 -18.68 -7.49 -6.33
CA GLY A 227 -17.88 -8.62 -5.83
C GLY A 227 -17.23 -8.38 -4.47
N GLU A 228 -16.63 -9.44 -3.95
CA GLU A 228 -15.88 -9.45 -2.70
C GLU A 228 -14.41 -9.07 -2.97
N PRO A 229 -13.88 -8.00 -2.37
CA PRO A 229 -12.46 -7.72 -2.43
C PRO A 229 -11.68 -8.75 -1.60
N LEU A 230 -10.64 -9.31 -2.20
CA LEU A 230 -9.76 -10.31 -1.61
C LEU A 230 -8.30 -9.86 -1.64
N ALA A 231 -7.51 -10.40 -0.71
CA ALA A 231 -6.06 -10.39 -0.75
C ALA A 231 -5.55 -11.83 -0.89
N ALA A 232 -4.84 -12.13 -1.97
CA ALA A 232 -4.31 -13.48 -2.25
C ALA A 232 -2.78 -13.49 -2.25
N LEU A 233 -2.19 -14.62 -1.86
CA LEU A 233 -0.75 -14.82 -1.81
C LEU A 233 -0.30 -15.68 -3.01
N PRO A 234 0.52 -15.15 -3.93
CA PRO A 234 1.14 -15.96 -4.97
C PRO A 234 2.15 -16.93 -4.34
N LYS A 235 2.03 -18.21 -4.67
CA LYS A 235 2.95 -19.25 -4.22
C LYS A 235 4.21 -19.22 -5.09
N MET A 236 5.35 -18.99 -4.45
CA MET A 236 6.67 -19.07 -5.08
C MET A 236 7.16 -20.52 -5.14
N ASP A 237 7.89 -20.88 -6.21
CA ASP A 237 8.52 -22.19 -6.33
C ASP A 237 9.89 -22.23 -5.63
N ARG A 238 10.31 -23.41 -5.16
CA ARG A 238 11.55 -23.60 -4.37
C ARG A 238 12.84 -23.21 -5.09
N GLU A 239 12.85 -23.17 -6.42
CA GLU A 239 14.01 -22.72 -7.21
C GLU A 239 14.07 -21.20 -7.30
N GLU A 240 12.93 -20.51 -7.16
CA GLU A 240 12.85 -19.06 -7.08
C GLU A 240 13.28 -18.56 -5.70
N GLU A 241 13.18 -19.41 -4.65
CA GLU A 241 13.54 -19.13 -3.24
C GLU A 241 15.02 -18.76 -2.96
N GLY A 242 15.83 -18.40 -3.98
CA GLY A 242 17.18 -17.84 -3.78
C GLY A 242 17.68 -16.78 -4.79
N THR A 243 16.84 -16.28 -5.70
CA THR A 243 17.28 -15.35 -6.78
C THR A 243 16.28 -14.20 -6.96
N PHE A 244 16.73 -12.94 -6.86
CA PHE A 244 15.93 -11.71 -7.12
C PHE A 244 14.42 -11.92 -6.88
N GLU A 245 14.04 -12.11 -5.62
CA GLU A 245 12.70 -12.60 -5.31
C GLU A 245 11.71 -11.47 -5.07
N LEU A 246 10.52 -11.73 -5.59
CA LEU A 246 9.25 -11.36 -5.01
C LEU A 246 9.25 -11.43 -3.49
N SER A 247 8.79 -10.36 -2.83
CA SER A 247 8.51 -10.40 -1.39
C SER A 247 7.61 -11.61 -1.08
N ARG A 248 8.14 -12.58 -0.30
CA ARG A 248 7.49 -13.89 -0.02
C ARG A 248 6.09 -13.80 0.58
N ASN A 249 5.74 -12.63 1.11
CA ASN A 249 4.48 -12.36 1.78
C ASN A 249 3.65 -11.27 1.09
N GLU A 250 4.03 -10.86 -0.13
CA GLU A 250 3.29 -9.82 -0.84
C GLU A 250 1.93 -10.35 -1.29
N ARG A 251 0.87 -9.72 -0.81
CA ARG A 251 -0.49 -10.03 -1.20
C ARG A 251 -0.94 -9.11 -2.30
N VAL A 252 -1.56 -9.70 -3.31
CA VAL A 252 -2.08 -8.98 -4.46
C VAL A 252 -3.59 -8.75 -4.26
N PRO A 253 -4.12 -7.57 -4.60
CA PRO A 253 -5.56 -7.32 -4.55
C PRO A 253 -6.30 -8.04 -5.68
N PHE A 254 -7.32 -8.80 -5.29
CA PHE A 254 -8.21 -9.54 -6.17
C PHE A 254 -9.67 -9.16 -5.91
N ASN A 255 -10.52 -9.49 -6.88
CA ASN A 255 -11.97 -9.52 -6.73
C ASN A 255 -12.44 -10.96 -6.87
N LEU A 256 -13.43 -11.35 -6.07
CA LEU A 256 -14.21 -12.57 -6.26
C LEU A 256 -15.66 -12.24 -6.55
N PHE A 257 -16.21 -12.86 -7.58
CA PHE A 257 -17.63 -12.81 -7.86
C PHE A 257 -18.11 -14.12 -8.49
N LEU A 258 -19.42 -14.35 -8.42
CA LEU A 258 -20.08 -15.46 -9.09
C LEU A 258 -20.51 -15.01 -10.49
N ASN A 259 -20.28 -15.85 -11.48
CA ASN A 259 -20.86 -15.70 -12.82
C ASN A 259 -22.01 -16.69 -12.97
N ILE A 260 -23.23 -16.16 -13.05
CA ILE A 260 -24.46 -16.97 -13.17
C ILE A 260 -25.23 -16.44 -14.38
N SER A 261 -25.48 -17.31 -15.35
CA SER A 261 -26.29 -16.98 -16.53
C SER A 261 -27.76 -16.86 -16.15
N ASP A 262 -28.46 -15.85 -16.68
CA ASP A 262 -29.89 -15.60 -16.38
C ASP A 262 -30.21 -15.71 -14.86
N PRO A 263 -29.56 -14.89 -14.01
CA PRO A 263 -29.60 -15.08 -12.57
C PRO A 263 -31.02 -14.90 -12.00
N GLN A 264 -31.85 -14.06 -12.61
CA GLN A 264 -33.24 -13.84 -12.19
C GLN A 264 -34.09 -15.10 -12.30
N ARG A 265 -33.90 -15.89 -13.37
CA ARG A 265 -34.57 -17.17 -13.54
C ARG A 265 -33.99 -18.24 -12.61
N GLN A 266 -32.65 -18.35 -12.54
CA GLN A 266 -32.01 -19.42 -11.78
C GLN A 266 -32.27 -19.32 -10.27
N VAL A 267 -32.24 -18.14 -9.66
CA VAL A 267 -32.50 -18.03 -8.20
C VAL A 267 -33.93 -18.42 -7.81
N LEU A 268 -34.82 -18.47 -8.79
CA LEU A 268 -36.21 -18.90 -8.67
C LEU A 268 -36.42 -20.36 -9.12
N SER A 269 -35.37 -21.14 -9.41
CA SER A 269 -35.43 -22.59 -9.64
C SER A 269 -34.89 -23.36 -8.42
N ASP A 270 -35.06 -24.69 -8.41
CA ASP A 270 -34.52 -25.52 -7.32
C ASP A 270 -33.04 -25.92 -7.55
N HIS A 271 -32.45 -25.51 -8.68
CA HIS A 271 -31.08 -25.81 -9.06
C HIS A 271 -30.42 -24.62 -9.76
N ILE A 272 -29.31 -24.16 -9.20
CA ILE A 272 -28.50 -23.05 -9.69
C ILE A 272 -27.13 -23.55 -10.11
N GLU A 273 -26.67 -23.10 -11.26
CA GLU A 273 -25.30 -23.32 -11.75
C GLU A 273 -24.60 -21.98 -11.94
N GLY A 274 -23.34 -21.91 -11.52
CA GLY A 274 -22.49 -20.74 -11.72
C GLY A 274 -21.01 -21.06 -11.66
N GLN A 275 -20.19 -20.05 -11.93
CA GLN A 275 -18.74 -20.12 -11.83
C GLN A 275 -18.23 -19.16 -10.75
N ILE A 276 -17.25 -19.58 -9.96
CA ILE A 276 -16.43 -18.70 -9.12
C ILE A 276 -15.38 -18.07 -10.02
N VAL A 277 -15.41 -16.75 -10.13
CA VAL A 277 -14.44 -15.97 -10.91
C VAL A 277 -13.60 -15.15 -9.94
N VAL A 278 -12.29 -15.24 -10.11
CA VAL A 278 -11.32 -14.45 -9.36
C VAL A 278 -10.50 -13.63 -10.34
N THR A 279 -10.40 -12.32 -10.12
CA THR A 279 -9.76 -11.40 -11.08
C THR A 279 -8.80 -10.47 -10.34
N PRO A 280 -7.51 -10.39 -10.74
CA PRO A 280 -6.57 -9.42 -10.16
C PRO A 280 -6.96 -8.01 -10.55
N MET A 281 -6.57 -7.00 -9.77
CA MET A 281 -6.91 -5.60 -10.08
C MET A 281 -6.40 -5.13 -11.46
N ASN A 282 -5.26 -5.65 -11.91
CA ASN A 282 -4.69 -5.31 -13.22
C ASN A 282 -5.10 -6.30 -14.32
N GLY A 283 -6.00 -7.24 -14.02
CA GLY A 283 -6.52 -8.20 -14.99
C GLY A 283 -7.77 -7.68 -15.70
N HIS A 284 -8.03 -8.21 -16.89
CA HIS A 284 -9.31 -8.02 -17.57
C HIS A 284 -10.30 -9.06 -17.02
N PRO A 285 -11.50 -8.67 -16.60
CA PRO A 285 -12.51 -9.64 -16.20
C PRO A 285 -12.88 -10.54 -17.39
N PRO A 286 -12.99 -11.87 -17.23
CA PRO A 286 -13.19 -12.80 -18.34
C PRO A 286 -14.58 -12.72 -19.01
N ILE A 287 -15.44 -11.77 -18.64
CA ILE A 287 -16.86 -11.72 -19.03
C ILE A 287 -17.22 -10.42 -19.75
N ASP A 288 -16.95 -9.26 -19.13
CA ASP A 288 -17.31 -7.94 -19.67
C ASP A 288 -16.45 -6.86 -19.00
N ASP A 289 -15.84 -6.01 -19.82
CA ASP A 289 -15.01 -4.88 -19.36
C ASP A 289 -15.83 -3.69 -18.83
N LYS A 290 -17.16 -3.70 -19.00
CA LYS A 290 -18.02 -2.56 -18.62
C LYS A 290 -18.52 -2.60 -17.18
N THR A 291 -18.47 -3.75 -16.51
CA THR A 291 -18.94 -3.87 -15.13
C THR A 291 -17.76 -3.66 -14.17
N PRO A 292 -17.71 -2.55 -13.41
CA PRO A 292 -16.60 -2.29 -12.50
C PRO A 292 -16.58 -3.32 -11.37
N LEU A 293 -15.41 -3.89 -11.10
CA LEU A 293 -15.19 -4.83 -10.00
C LEU A 293 -14.66 -4.10 -8.76
N GLN A 294 -15.04 -4.60 -7.60
CA GLN A 294 -14.64 -4.03 -6.32
C GLN A 294 -13.25 -4.54 -5.89
N TYR A 295 -12.38 -3.63 -5.48
CA TYR A 295 -11.05 -3.95 -4.97
C TYR A 295 -10.75 -3.15 -3.71
N ASP A 296 -9.87 -3.68 -2.87
CA ASP A 296 -9.37 -3.02 -1.66
C ASP A 296 -7.85 -3.09 -1.65
N GLN A 297 -7.25 -2.17 -2.42
CA GLN A 297 -5.82 -2.17 -2.71
C GLN A 297 -5.01 -1.96 -1.45
N THR A 298 -5.44 -1.00 -0.63
CA THR A 298 -4.72 -0.64 0.58
C THR A 298 -4.82 -1.74 1.62
N ALA A 299 -5.98 -2.39 1.81
CA ALA A 299 -6.06 -3.50 2.77
C ALA A 299 -5.19 -4.69 2.35
N ALA A 300 -5.15 -5.05 1.06
CA ALA A 300 -4.28 -6.12 0.57
C ALA A 300 -2.81 -5.86 0.92
N ARG A 301 -2.31 -4.66 0.64
CA ARG A 301 -0.93 -4.22 0.99
C ARG A 301 -0.71 -4.16 2.50
N ALA A 302 -1.70 -3.69 3.26
CA ALA A 302 -1.60 -3.56 4.71
C ALA A 302 -1.50 -4.93 5.41
N ILE A 303 -2.16 -5.97 4.89
CA ILE A 303 -2.01 -7.33 5.41
C ILE A 303 -0.54 -7.78 5.28
N THR A 304 0.11 -7.56 4.13
CA THR A 304 1.54 -7.89 3.96
C THR A 304 2.42 -7.19 4.99
N LEU A 305 2.22 -5.89 5.20
CA LEU A 305 3.02 -5.13 6.17
C LEU A 305 2.77 -5.54 7.63
N ASN A 306 1.59 -6.06 7.94
CA ASN A 306 1.25 -6.54 9.28
C ASN A 306 1.73 -7.98 9.54
N GLU A 307 1.77 -8.82 8.51
CA GLU A 307 2.23 -10.22 8.60
C GLU A 307 3.75 -10.37 8.49
N THR A 308 4.47 -9.31 8.10
CA THR A 308 5.92 -9.33 7.96
C THR A 308 6.64 -8.79 9.20
N ASP A 309 7.73 -9.44 9.58
CA ASP A 309 8.65 -8.97 10.64
C ASP A 309 9.45 -7.70 10.26
N VAL A 310 9.08 -7.00 9.20
CA VAL A 310 9.84 -5.89 8.57
C VAL A 310 10.02 -4.71 9.54
N TRP A 311 9.07 -4.48 10.44
CA TRP A 311 9.17 -3.41 11.45
C TRP A 311 10.08 -3.80 12.62
N SER A 312 10.09 -5.09 13.01
CA SER A 312 10.88 -5.60 14.15
C SER A 312 12.35 -5.86 13.77
N SER A 313 12.67 -5.90 12.47
CA SER A 313 14.02 -6.01 11.93
C SER A 313 14.74 -4.66 11.79
N GLU A 314 14.03 -3.52 11.81
CA GLU A 314 14.58 -2.14 11.71
C GLU A 314 15.74 -1.89 12.68
N TYR A 315 15.57 -2.24 13.95
CA TYR A 315 16.58 -2.00 14.99
C TYR A 315 17.64 -3.11 15.05
N ARG A 316 17.29 -4.35 14.67
CA ARG A 316 18.21 -5.50 14.70
C ARG A 316 19.23 -5.46 13.56
N GLY A 317 18.78 -5.10 12.35
CA GLY A 317 19.67 -4.93 11.19
C GLY A 317 20.58 -3.71 11.27
N PHE A 318 20.21 -2.68 12.05
CA PHE A 318 21.09 -1.53 12.30
C PHE A 318 22.28 -1.86 13.19
N LEU A 319 22.09 -2.71 14.21
CA LEU A 319 23.13 -3.05 15.20
C LEU A 319 24.03 -4.21 14.75
N ASN A 320 23.54 -5.12 13.90
CA ASN A 320 24.27 -6.28 13.43
C ASN A 320 24.60 -6.19 11.92
N GLY A 321 25.86 -5.91 11.58
CA GLY A 321 26.33 -5.79 10.19
C GLY A 321 26.25 -7.06 9.35
N GLN A 322 26.10 -8.23 9.99
CA GLN A 322 25.95 -9.55 9.34
C GLN A 322 24.48 -9.96 9.18
N PHE A 323 23.52 -9.12 9.61
CA PHE A 323 22.10 -9.48 9.64
C PHE A 323 21.56 -9.89 8.27
N PHE A 324 22.07 -9.31 7.18
CA PHE A 324 21.65 -9.63 5.81
C PHE A 324 22.64 -10.54 5.07
N GLU A 325 23.67 -11.07 5.74
CA GLU A 325 24.65 -12.00 5.15
C GLU A 325 24.25 -13.49 5.33
N THR A 326 23.19 -13.77 6.10
CA THR A 326 22.71 -15.14 6.28
C THR A 326 21.68 -15.52 5.22
N PRO A 327 21.64 -16.78 4.74
CA PRO A 327 20.64 -17.26 3.78
C PRO A 327 19.19 -17.09 4.28
N VAL A 328 19.00 -17.01 5.60
CA VAL A 328 17.68 -16.85 6.26
C VAL A 328 17.17 -15.40 6.20
N HIS A 329 18.03 -14.43 5.94
CA HIS A 329 17.69 -13.00 5.84
C HIS A 329 18.00 -12.45 4.42
N GLY A 330 18.16 -13.35 3.45
CA GLY A 330 19.00 -13.22 2.26
C GLY A 330 18.47 -12.44 1.07
N LEU A 331 17.55 -11.49 1.22
CA LEU A 331 17.11 -10.64 0.11
C LEU A 331 17.49 -9.18 0.39
N GLN A 332 18.67 -8.79 -0.06
CA GLN A 332 19.10 -7.39 -0.02
C GLN A 332 18.31 -6.52 -1.00
N LEU A 333 17.78 -7.09 -2.10
CA LEU A 333 16.90 -6.40 -3.04
C LEU A 333 15.70 -7.31 -3.33
N SER A 334 14.49 -6.80 -3.11
CA SER A 334 13.24 -7.52 -3.38
C SER A 334 12.29 -6.70 -4.25
N ALA A 335 11.55 -7.38 -5.11
CA ALA A 335 10.51 -6.77 -5.93
C ALA A 335 9.14 -6.91 -5.24
N MET A 336 8.28 -5.91 -5.40
CA MET A 336 6.89 -6.00 -4.94
C MET A 336 6.08 -6.98 -5.80
N GLN A 337 6.37 -7.07 -7.08
CA GLN A 337 5.65 -7.90 -8.06
C GLN A 337 6.67 -8.56 -9.01
N PRO A 338 6.33 -9.66 -9.68
CA PRO A 338 7.19 -10.25 -10.69
C PRO A 338 7.47 -9.22 -11.77
N HIS A 339 8.66 -9.30 -12.37
CA HIS A 339 9.02 -8.42 -13.46
C HIS A 339 8.07 -8.64 -14.65
N GLN A 340 7.59 -7.54 -15.22
CA GLN A 340 6.77 -7.52 -16.41
C GLN A 340 7.52 -6.82 -17.53
N ASP A 341 7.54 -7.42 -18.72
CA ASP A 341 8.24 -6.88 -19.88
C ASP A 341 7.81 -5.43 -20.17
N GLY A 342 8.81 -4.55 -20.33
CA GLY A 342 8.62 -3.12 -20.55
C GLY A 342 8.44 -2.29 -19.28
N HIS A 343 8.36 -2.89 -18.08
CA HIS A 343 8.29 -2.14 -16.83
C HIS A 343 9.67 -1.64 -16.40
N MET A 344 9.76 -0.35 -16.11
CA MET A 344 10.99 0.28 -15.64
C MET A 344 11.13 0.10 -14.12
N PRO A 345 12.31 -0.30 -13.60
CA PRO A 345 12.49 -0.42 -12.15
C PRO A 345 12.61 0.93 -11.43
N VAL A 346 11.82 1.11 -10.37
CA VAL A 346 12.01 2.15 -9.34
C VAL A 346 12.54 1.48 -8.08
N ILE A 347 13.77 1.80 -7.71
CA ILE A 347 14.45 1.17 -6.57
C ILE A 347 14.51 2.15 -5.40
N PHE A 348 13.82 1.78 -4.33
CA PHE A 348 13.79 2.54 -3.09
C PHE A 348 14.95 2.14 -2.16
N VAL A 349 15.71 3.14 -1.71
CA VAL A 349 16.86 2.97 -0.82
C VAL A 349 16.63 3.76 0.47
N HIS A 350 16.38 3.05 1.58
CA HIS A 350 16.05 3.68 2.87
C HIS A 350 17.28 4.31 3.56
N GLY A 351 17.02 5.15 4.58
CA GLY A 351 18.05 5.81 5.39
C GLY A 351 18.50 5.02 6.63
N THR A 352 19.23 5.69 7.53
CA THR A 352 19.77 5.11 8.77
C THR A 352 18.67 4.65 9.74
N ALA A 353 18.84 3.47 10.35
CA ALA A 353 17.90 2.89 11.33
C ALA A 353 16.42 2.89 10.83
N SER A 354 16.25 2.57 9.55
CA SER A 354 14.96 2.52 8.83
C SER A 354 14.82 1.16 8.13
N SER A 355 13.62 0.87 7.62
CA SER A 355 13.33 -0.29 6.74
C SER A 355 12.70 0.16 5.41
N PRO A 356 12.57 -0.76 4.44
CA PRO A 356 11.70 -0.61 3.28
C PRO A 356 10.25 -0.18 3.58
N ALA A 357 9.70 -0.56 4.74
CA ALA A 357 8.30 -0.29 5.05
C ALA A 357 7.99 1.22 5.23
N ARG A 358 9.01 2.07 5.40
CA ARG A 358 8.84 3.54 5.39
C ARG A 358 8.42 4.10 4.03
N TRP A 359 8.46 3.31 2.96
CA TRP A 359 7.95 3.66 1.64
C TRP A 359 6.48 3.28 1.43
N ALA A 360 5.81 2.67 2.43
CA ALA A 360 4.44 2.17 2.30
C ALA A 360 3.46 3.24 1.79
N ASP A 361 3.41 4.42 2.40
CA ASP A 361 2.54 5.51 1.93
C ASP A 361 2.89 5.93 0.50
N MET A 362 4.18 6.06 0.16
CA MET A 362 4.60 6.46 -1.19
C MET A 362 4.17 5.43 -2.23
N VAL A 363 4.41 4.15 -2.00
CA VAL A 363 4.02 3.07 -2.94
C VAL A 363 2.50 2.95 -3.02
N ASN A 364 1.80 3.09 -1.89
CA ASN A 364 0.35 3.07 -1.86
C ASN A 364 -0.25 4.16 -2.74
N GLU A 365 0.29 5.39 -2.71
CA GLU A 365 -0.11 6.47 -3.60
C GLU A 365 0.29 6.25 -5.07
N LEU A 366 1.54 5.87 -5.32
CA LEU A 366 2.07 5.77 -6.68
C LEU A 366 1.35 4.69 -7.51
N LEU A 367 0.95 3.58 -6.88
CA LEU A 367 0.23 2.51 -7.54
C LEU A 367 -1.24 2.84 -7.84
N GLU A 368 -1.80 3.91 -7.27
CA GLU A 368 -3.14 4.36 -7.65
C GLU A 368 -3.16 5.19 -8.93
N ASP A 369 -2.00 5.57 -9.45
CA ASP A 369 -1.88 6.12 -10.79
C ASP A 369 -1.81 5.00 -11.83
N PRO A 370 -2.80 4.86 -12.74
CA PRO A 370 -2.82 3.80 -13.73
C PRO A 370 -1.63 3.85 -14.70
N ASP A 371 -1.11 5.04 -15.04
CA ASP A 371 0.02 5.16 -15.95
C ASP A 371 1.29 4.66 -15.25
N ILE A 372 1.50 5.01 -13.98
CA ILE A 372 2.64 4.52 -13.21
C ILE A 372 2.55 3.00 -13.04
N ARG A 373 1.38 2.50 -12.66
CA ARG A 373 1.14 1.06 -12.46
C ARG A 373 1.37 0.24 -13.73
N ALA A 374 1.17 0.83 -14.91
CA ALA A 374 1.37 0.17 -16.21
C ALA A 374 2.79 0.27 -16.77
N HIS A 375 3.68 1.09 -16.18
CA HIS A 375 5.03 1.34 -16.74
C HIS A 375 6.17 1.13 -15.74
N TYR A 376 5.87 1.01 -14.46
CA TYR A 376 6.88 0.86 -13.41
C TYR A 376 6.64 -0.38 -12.56
N GLU A 377 7.73 -0.86 -11.99
CA GLU A 377 7.75 -1.82 -10.90
C GLU A 377 8.58 -1.25 -9.74
N PHE A 378 8.26 -1.66 -8.51
CA PHE A 378 8.88 -1.11 -7.30
C PHE A 378 9.73 -2.17 -6.61
N TRP A 379 11.02 -1.87 -6.43
CA TRP A 379 11.97 -2.72 -5.73
C TRP A 379 12.50 -2.02 -4.49
N PHE A 380 12.83 -2.81 -3.46
CA PHE A 380 13.25 -2.31 -2.17
C PHE A 380 14.60 -2.87 -1.78
N PHE A 381 15.55 -1.98 -1.50
CA PHE A 381 16.86 -2.38 -1.00
C PHE A 381 16.90 -2.39 0.53
N SER A 382 17.26 -3.53 1.12
CA SER A 382 17.46 -3.75 2.54
C SER A 382 18.94 -3.94 2.85
N TYR A 383 19.46 -3.17 3.81
CA TYR A 383 20.87 -3.27 4.18
C TYR A 383 21.11 -2.88 5.65
N ALA A 384 22.22 -3.37 6.22
CA ALA A 384 22.63 -2.99 7.56
C ALA A 384 23.13 -1.55 7.56
N THR A 385 22.29 -0.63 8.01
CA THR A 385 22.54 0.82 7.85
C THR A 385 23.74 1.33 8.64
N GLY A 386 24.27 0.57 9.60
CA GLY A 386 25.51 0.86 10.31
C GLY A 386 26.79 0.66 9.48
N ASN A 387 26.71 -0.08 8.37
CA ASN A 387 27.85 -0.39 7.51
C ASN A 387 28.44 0.87 6.84
N PRO A 388 29.72 0.83 6.42
CA PRO A 388 30.31 1.92 5.64
C PRO A 388 29.51 2.19 4.35
N ILE A 389 29.25 3.47 4.05
CA ILE A 389 28.49 3.89 2.85
C ILE A 389 29.03 3.25 1.56
N PRO A 390 30.35 3.24 1.28
CA PRO A 390 30.90 2.59 0.08
C PRO A 390 30.58 1.11 -0.02
N TYR A 391 30.57 0.40 1.11
CA TYR A 391 30.27 -1.02 1.13
C TYR A 391 28.78 -1.26 0.85
N SER A 392 27.88 -0.54 1.52
CA SER A 392 26.44 -0.69 1.24
C SER A 392 26.08 -0.29 -0.19
N ALA A 393 26.81 0.67 -0.79
CA ALA A 393 26.66 1.01 -2.21
C ALA A 393 27.16 -0.11 -3.14
N LEU A 394 28.24 -0.79 -2.78
CA LEU A 394 28.73 -1.97 -3.52
C LEU A 394 27.70 -3.11 -3.46
N GLU A 395 27.13 -3.37 -2.29
CA GLU A 395 26.07 -4.39 -2.13
C GLU A 395 24.81 -4.05 -2.95
N LEU A 396 24.40 -2.77 -2.96
CA LEU A 396 23.32 -2.29 -3.82
C LEU A 396 23.63 -2.52 -5.31
N ARG A 397 24.84 -2.15 -5.76
CA ARG A 397 25.29 -2.39 -7.15
C ARG A 397 25.23 -3.88 -7.50
N ARG A 398 25.74 -4.75 -6.63
CA ARG A 398 25.77 -6.20 -6.85
C ARG A 398 24.35 -6.76 -6.93
N SER A 399 23.48 -6.35 -6.02
CA SER A 399 22.08 -6.77 -6.01
C SER A 399 21.34 -6.35 -7.29
N ILE A 400 21.53 -5.11 -7.75
CA ILE A 400 20.97 -4.64 -9.02
C ILE A 400 21.54 -5.44 -10.20
N GLY A 401 22.86 -5.65 -10.23
CA GLY A 401 23.52 -6.39 -11.30
C GLY A 401 23.04 -7.84 -11.39
N THR A 402 22.92 -8.52 -10.25
CA THR A 402 22.37 -9.87 -10.16
C THR A 402 20.90 -9.91 -10.57
N ALA A 403 20.08 -8.97 -10.12
CA ALA A 403 18.68 -8.86 -10.52
C ALA A 403 18.51 -8.76 -12.04
N ILE A 404 19.21 -7.79 -12.65
CA ILE A 404 19.17 -7.58 -14.11
C ILE A 404 19.66 -8.81 -14.84
N ALA A 405 20.75 -9.45 -14.38
CA ALA A 405 21.27 -10.67 -15.01
C ALA A 405 20.28 -11.83 -14.94
N ASN A 406 19.61 -12.02 -13.79
CA ASN A 406 18.60 -13.07 -13.60
C ASN A 406 17.38 -12.86 -14.50
N LEU A 407 17.04 -11.60 -14.82
CA LEU A 407 15.97 -11.24 -15.75
C LEU A 407 16.40 -11.28 -17.23
N GLY A 408 17.61 -11.76 -17.55
CA GLY A 408 18.11 -11.88 -18.92
C GLY A 408 18.80 -10.61 -19.46
N GLY A 409 18.93 -9.57 -18.63
CA GLY A 409 19.64 -8.34 -18.97
C GLY A 409 18.85 -7.35 -19.84
N VAL A 410 19.47 -6.22 -20.15
CA VAL A 410 18.88 -5.16 -21.00
C VAL A 410 18.64 -5.59 -22.45
N GLU A 411 19.22 -6.72 -22.86
CA GLU A 411 18.97 -7.34 -24.16
C GLU A 411 17.64 -8.08 -24.19
N ALA A 412 17.21 -8.64 -23.06
CA ALA A 412 15.91 -9.29 -22.91
C ALA A 412 14.79 -8.23 -22.78
N ASP A 413 15.00 -7.22 -21.93
CA ASP A 413 14.08 -6.09 -21.79
C ASP A 413 14.86 -4.74 -21.67
N PRO A 414 14.76 -3.85 -22.68
CA PRO A 414 15.36 -2.52 -22.63
C PRO A 414 14.91 -1.63 -21.46
N ALA A 415 13.75 -1.89 -20.84
CA ALA A 415 13.25 -1.15 -19.68
C ALA A 415 14.12 -1.35 -18.43
N LEU A 416 14.79 -2.50 -18.30
CA LEU A 416 15.81 -2.75 -17.27
C LEU A 416 17.02 -1.81 -17.37
N GLY A 417 17.19 -1.13 -18.51
CA GLY A 417 18.19 -0.08 -18.74
C GLY A 417 17.74 1.33 -18.38
N ARG A 418 16.59 1.49 -17.72
CA ARG A 418 15.94 2.77 -17.39
C ARG A 418 15.58 2.88 -15.90
N ILE A 419 16.51 2.49 -15.04
CA ILE A 419 16.30 2.46 -13.59
C ILE A 419 16.22 3.88 -13.01
N THR A 420 15.25 4.07 -12.11
CA THR A 420 15.17 5.24 -11.23
C THR A 420 15.51 4.85 -9.80
N LEU A 421 16.55 5.46 -9.22
CA LEU A 421 16.86 5.31 -7.80
C LEU A 421 16.15 6.39 -6.99
N VAL A 422 15.47 6.01 -5.92
CA VAL A 422 14.87 6.95 -4.95
C VAL A 422 15.51 6.71 -3.58
N GLY A 423 16.40 7.62 -3.18
CA GLY A 423 17.21 7.48 -1.98
C GLY A 423 16.80 8.46 -0.88
N HIS A 424 16.43 7.95 0.29
CA HIS A 424 16.17 8.78 1.47
C HIS A 424 17.41 8.88 2.37
N SER A 425 17.74 10.09 2.82
CA SER A 425 18.81 10.31 3.80
C SER A 425 20.12 9.61 3.38
N GLN A 426 20.71 8.76 4.23
CA GLN A 426 21.87 7.92 3.90
C GLN A 426 21.69 7.13 2.60
N GLY A 427 20.49 6.62 2.31
CA GLY A 427 20.19 5.89 1.08
C GLY A 427 20.46 6.68 -0.19
N GLY A 428 20.27 8.00 -0.15
CA GLY A 428 20.66 8.88 -1.27
C GLY A 428 22.17 8.95 -1.50
N LEU A 429 23.00 8.80 -0.46
CA LEU A 429 24.45 8.74 -0.63
C LEU A 429 24.88 7.42 -1.29
N LEU A 430 24.20 6.32 -0.99
CA LEU A 430 24.38 5.04 -1.68
C LEU A 430 24.00 5.21 -3.15
N SER A 431 22.83 5.79 -3.43
CA SER A 431 22.39 6.06 -4.80
C SER A 431 23.38 6.92 -5.59
N LYS A 432 23.98 7.95 -4.95
CA LYS A 432 25.02 8.78 -5.57
C LYS A 432 26.25 7.97 -5.99
N MET A 433 26.71 7.03 -5.16
CA MET A 433 27.87 6.18 -5.48
C MET A 433 27.69 5.33 -6.74
N LEU A 434 26.45 5.11 -7.21
CA LEU A 434 26.16 4.35 -8.44
C LEU A 434 26.15 5.22 -9.70
N VAL A 435 26.19 6.55 -9.57
CA VAL A 435 26.05 7.52 -10.68
C VAL A 435 27.17 8.56 -10.75
N ILE A 436 28.33 8.22 -10.17
CA ILE A 436 29.53 9.05 -10.19
C ILE A 436 30.70 8.30 -10.80
N ASP A 437 31.67 9.07 -11.32
CA ASP A 437 33.02 8.60 -11.61
C ASP A 437 34.02 9.48 -10.83
N PRO A 438 34.37 9.11 -9.60
CA PRO A 438 35.31 9.88 -8.79
C PRO A 438 36.75 9.72 -9.24
N ARG A 439 37.07 8.74 -10.09
CA ARG A 439 38.43 8.20 -10.26
C ARG A 439 39.08 8.01 -8.89
N ASP A 440 40.20 8.68 -8.64
CA ASP A 440 40.95 8.54 -7.39
C ASP A 440 40.49 9.48 -6.27
N ARG A 441 39.48 10.35 -6.51
CA ARG A 441 39.12 11.44 -5.57
C ARG A 441 38.67 10.91 -4.21
N LEU A 442 37.85 9.86 -4.17
CA LEU A 442 37.37 9.29 -2.90
C LEU A 442 38.53 8.71 -2.10
N TRP A 443 39.42 7.96 -2.77
CA TRP A 443 40.60 7.38 -2.14
C TRP A 443 41.58 8.44 -1.65
N ASN A 444 42.00 9.36 -2.52
CA ASN A 444 42.97 10.41 -2.22
C ASN A 444 42.48 11.39 -1.14
N GLY A 445 41.17 11.57 -1.02
CA GLY A 445 40.59 12.35 0.07
C GLY A 445 40.82 11.72 1.45
N MET A 446 40.95 10.40 1.53
CA MET A 446 41.11 9.64 2.77
C MET A 446 42.56 9.19 3.04
N VAL A 447 43.25 8.73 2.00
CA VAL A 447 44.56 8.08 2.08
C VAL A 447 45.50 8.73 1.05
N HIS A 448 46.65 9.22 1.51
CA HIS A 448 47.63 9.90 0.65
C HIS A 448 48.57 8.94 -0.09
N VAL A 449 48.47 7.64 0.17
CA VAL A 449 49.26 6.58 -0.46
C VAL A 449 48.40 5.96 -1.57
N PRO A 450 48.89 5.88 -2.83
CA PRO A 450 48.18 5.20 -3.91
C PRO A 450 47.83 3.74 -3.59
N LEU A 451 46.67 3.26 -4.07
CA LEU A 451 46.17 1.91 -3.77
C LEU A 451 47.16 0.82 -4.23
N ASP A 452 47.79 0.98 -5.41
CA ASP A 452 48.79 0.06 -6.00
C ASP A 452 50.01 -0.16 -5.09
N ARG A 453 50.36 0.81 -4.24
CA ARG A 453 51.49 0.73 -3.31
C ARG A 453 51.17 0.06 -1.97
N LEU A 454 49.91 -0.33 -1.72
CA LEU A 454 49.54 -1.03 -0.50
C LEU A 454 49.82 -2.53 -0.60
N HIS A 455 50.32 -3.12 0.49
CA HIS A 455 50.42 -4.57 0.63
C HIS A 455 49.04 -5.14 0.99
N LEU A 456 48.34 -5.72 0.01
CA LEU A 456 46.99 -6.27 0.14
C LEU A 456 46.90 -7.59 -0.64
N THR A 457 46.05 -8.51 -0.19
CA THR A 457 45.68 -9.67 -1.03
C THR A 457 44.94 -9.19 -2.28
N PRO A 458 44.94 -9.97 -3.38
CA PRO A 458 44.18 -9.65 -4.58
C PRO A 458 42.70 -9.35 -4.30
N ASP A 459 42.06 -10.16 -3.45
CA ASP A 459 40.64 -10.00 -3.08
C ASP A 459 40.39 -8.71 -2.29
N ALA A 460 41.27 -8.38 -1.34
CA ALA A 460 41.15 -7.16 -0.56
C ALA A 460 41.36 -5.91 -1.42
N ARG A 461 42.29 -5.99 -2.38
CA ARG A 461 42.52 -4.94 -3.37
C ARG A 461 41.30 -4.76 -4.28
N SER A 462 40.73 -5.85 -4.80
CA SER A 462 39.52 -5.81 -5.64
C SER A 462 38.36 -5.17 -4.88
N THR A 463 38.11 -5.63 -3.65
CA THR A 463 37.03 -5.14 -2.80
C THR A 463 37.17 -3.64 -2.51
N LEU A 464 38.37 -3.16 -2.17
CA LEU A 464 38.61 -1.72 -1.99
C LEU A 464 38.43 -0.92 -3.28
N SER A 465 38.86 -1.48 -4.41
CA SER A 465 38.70 -0.86 -5.71
C SER A 465 37.21 -0.68 -6.05
N GLU A 466 36.41 -1.74 -5.89
CA GLU A 466 34.97 -1.72 -6.15
C GLU A 466 34.21 -0.74 -5.24
N MET A 467 34.64 -0.60 -3.98
CA MET A 467 34.02 0.33 -3.02
C MET A 467 34.41 1.79 -3.27
N LEU A 468 35.69 2.08 -3.54
CA LEU A 468 36.25 3.44 -3.48
C LEU A 468 36.63 4.04 -4.83
N PHE A 469 36.59 3.25 -5.90
CA PHE A 469 36.78 3.67 -7.27
C PHE A 469 35.57 3.21 -8.12
N PRO A 470 34.32 3.55 -7.72
CA PRO A 470 33.14 3.11 -8.43
C PRO A 470 33.06 3.73 -9.84
N THR A 471 32.52 2.97 -10.79
CA THR A 471 32.15 3.46 -12.12
C THR A 471 30.63 3.64 -12.21
N PRO A 472 30.10 4.61 -12.97
CA PRO A 472 28.65 4.79 -13.10
C PRO A 472 27.98 3.54 -13.66
N MET A 473 26.81 3.16 -13.13
CA MET A 473 26.00 2.07 -13.68
C MET A 473 25.20 2.59 -14.89
N PRO A 474 25.40 2.03 -16.10
CA PRO A 474 24.76 2.55 -17.32
C PRO A 474 23.24 2.37 -17.36
N GLN A 475 22.69 1.46 -16.55
CA GLN A 475 21.25 1.20 -16.47
C GLN A 475 20.48 2.26 -15.67
N ILE A 476 21.17 3.08 -14.87
CA ILE A 476 20.53 4.11 -14.05
C ILE A 476 20.41 5.39 -14.86
N ARG A 477 19.17 5.87 -15.05
CA ARG A 477 18.87 7.08 -15.83
C ARG A 477 18.41 8.24 -14.98
N SER A 478 17.94 7.98 -13.75
CA SER A 478 17.48 9.03 -12.85
C SER A 478 17.75 8.69 -11.39
N VAL A 479 18.00 9.72 -10.60
CA VAL A 479 18.13 9.63 -9.13
C VAL A 479 17.32 10.73 -8.47
N VAL A 480 16.50 10.36 -7.49
CA VAL A 480 15.74 11.27 -6.64
C VAL A 480 16.29 11.23 -5.22
N TYR A 481 16.91 12.32 -4.80
CA TYR A 481 17.43 12.52 -3.45
C TYR A 481 16.35 13.10 -2.55
N ILE A 482 16.02 12.40 -1.47
CA ILE A 482 15.03 12.86 -0.48
C ILE A 482 15.74 13.05 0.85
N ALA A 483 15.83 14.30 1.31
CA ALA A 483 16.50 14.66 2.57
C ALA A 483 17.95 14.10 2.69
N THR A 484 18.66 13.96 1.58
CA THR A 484 20.00 13.35 1.53
C THR A 484 21.07 14.30 2.05
N PRO A 485 21.92 13.91 3.03
CA PRO A 485 22.99 14.77 3.54
C PRO A 485 24.21 14.78 2.60
N GLN A 486 24.09 15.40 1.43
CA GLN A 486 25.14 15.41 0.40
C GLN A 486 26.48 15.96 0.91
N HIS A 487 26.44 16.93 1.83
CA HIS A 487 27.62 17.50 2.49
C HIS A 487 27.75 17.08 3.97
N GLY A 488 27.00 16.05 4.39
CA GLY A 488 26.99 15.49 5.73
C GLY A 488 26.01 16.17 6.70
N SER A 489 25.71 15.53 7.83
CA SER A 489 24.75 16.02 8.82
C SER A 489 25.32 16.09 10.23
N TYR A 490 24.80 17.00 11.04
CA TYR A 490 25.28 17.22 12.41
C TYR A 490 24.70 16.25 13.44
N VAL A 491 23.91 15.25 13.02
CA VAL A 491 23.25 14.28 13.91
C VAL A 491 24.23 13.41 14.72
N ALA A 492 25.53 13.49 14.41
CA ALA A 492 26.61 13.02 15.26
C ALA A 492 26.76 13.76 16.61
N ALA A 493 25.95 14.81 16.88
CA ALA A 493 25.99 15.62 18.09
C ALA A 493 25.02 15.19 19.22
N LEU A 494 24.06 14.30 18.97
CA LEU A 494 23.29 13.67 20.05
C LEU A 494 24.20 12.66 20.78
N SER A 495 24.41 12.85 22.09
CA SER A 495 25.32 12.05 22.94
C SER A 495 25.08 10.53 22.84
N ILE A 496 23.85 10.11 22.50
CA ILE A 496 23.42 8.72 22.37
C ILE A 496 23.97 8.07 21.09
N SER A 497 24.10 8.80 19.96
CA SER A 497 24.57 8.27 18.67
C SER A 497 26.02 7.78 18.72
N LYS A 498 26.87 8.39 19.56
CA LYS A 498 28.26 7.96 19.79
C LYS A 498 28.38 6.67 20.61
N LEU A 499 27.40 6.40 21.48
CA LEU A 499 27.35 5.17 22.27
C LEU A 499 26.83 4.01 21.42
N VAL A 500 25.80 4.27 20.60
CA VAL A 500 25.17 3.29 19.71
C VAL A 500 26.07 2.90 18.53
N GLY A 501 26.82 3.86 17.96
CA GLY A 501 27.81 3.56 16.90
C GLY A 501 28.98 2.67 17.34
N ARG A 502 29.21 2.48 18.64
CA ARG A 502 30.21 1.52 19.17
C ARG A 502 29.69 0.08 19.25
N LEU A 503 28.38 -0.11 19.18
CA LEU A 503 27.72 -1.42 19.22
C LEU A 503 27.51 -2.02 17.82
N VAL A 504 27.75 -1.23 16.76
CA VAL A 504 27.67 -1.68 15.38
C VAL A 504 28.85 -2.61 15.08
N THR A 505 28.54 -3.84 14.69
CA THR A 505 29.52 -4.79 14.12
C THR A 505 29.60 -4.64 12.61
N PHE A 506 30.77 -4.91 12.03
CA PHE A 506 30.95 -4.93 10.59
C PHE A 506 30.92 -6.35 10.04
N PRO A 507 30.54 -6.52 8.76
CA PRO A 507 30.66 -7.79 8.07
C PRO A 507 32.12 -8.24 7.92
N LEU A 508 32.34 -9.55 7.87
CA LEU A 508 33.68 -10.16 7.95
C LEU A 508 34.61 -9.67 6.84
N GLY A 509 34.11 -9.58 5.61
CA GLY A 509 34.89 -9.09 4.47
C GLY A 509 35.39 -7.65 4.65
N VAL A 510 34.59 -6.77 5.26
CA VAL A 510 35.01 -5.38 5.57
C VAL A 510 36.05 -5.36 6.69
N THR A 511 35.87 -6.18 7.73
CA THR A 511 36.84 -6.24 8.83
C THR A 511 38.20 -6.75 8.37
N ASP A 512 38.23 -7.74 7.48
CA ASP A 512 39.47 -8.32 6.96
C ASP A 512 40.24 -7.32 6.11
N VAL A 513 39.54 -6.61 5.21
CA VAL A 513 40.13 -5.54 4.40
C VAL A 513 40.74 -4.44 5.27
N VAL A 514 40.01 -3.96 6.29
CA VAL A 514 40.51 -2.93 7.20
C VAL A 514 41.73 -3.42 7.98
N GLN A 515 41.75 -4.68 8.42
CA GLN A 515 42.92 -5.24 9.10
C GLN A 515 44.14 -5.28 8.17
N GLN A 516 44.01 -5.76 6.93
CA GLN A 516 45.13 -5.84 6.00
C GLN A 516 45.73 -4.46 5.68
N VAL A 517 44.89 -3.42 5.52
CA VAL A 517 45.37 -2.05 5.31
C VAL A 517 46.20 -1.56 6.50
N LEU A 518 45.74 -1.83 7.73
CA LEU A 518 46.39 -1.36 8.97
C LEU A 518 47.67 -2.12 9.32
N THR A 519 47.68 -3.45 9.17
CA THR A 519 48.81 -4.31 9.58
C THR A 519 49.90 -4.39 8.52
N GLY A 520 49.54 -4.28 7.23
CA GLY A 520 50.47 -4.41 6.10
C GLY A 520 51.22 -3.12 5.70
N ASN A 521 50.85 -1.96 6.25
CA ASN A 521 51.32 -0.66 5.74
C ASN A 521 51.71 0.31 6.87
N ALA A 522 52.99 0.28 7.29
CA ALA A 522 53.52 1.10 8.39
C ALA A 522 53.26 2.61 8.23
N ALA A 523 53.24 3.12 6.98
CA ALA A 523 52.94 4.52 6.67
C ALA A 523 51.49 4.94 7.01
N LEU A 524 50.56 3.98 7.09
CA LEU A 524 49.13 4.21 7.35
C LEU A 524 48.73 3.98 8.81
N THR A 525 49.63 3.48 9.66
CA THR A 525 49.36 3.24 11.09
C THR A 525 48.97 4.49 11.88
N LYS A 526 49.31 5.69 11.39
CA LYS A 526 48.89 6.98 11.97
C LYS A 526 47.48 7.43 11.54
N ILE A 527 46.88 6.81 10.52
CA ILE A 527 45.51 7.09 10.10
C ILE A 527 44.55 6.33 11.01
N ASN A 528 43.63 7.05 11.65
CA ASN A 528 42.69 6.44 12.57
C ASN A 528 41.53 5.77 11.82
N MET A 529 41.74 4.52 11.38
CA MET A 529 40.76 3.67 10.69
C MET A 529 39.98 2.76 11.66
N ARG A 530 39.76 3.20 12.92
CA ARG A 530 38.95 2.43 13.88
C ARG A 530 37.54 2.19 13.32
N PRO A 531 36.93 1.00 13.53
CA PRO A 531 35.63 0.65 12.95
C PRO A 531 34.53 1.71 13.10
N TRP A 532 34.34 2.29 14.28
CA TRP A 532 33.35 3.35 14.51
C TRP A 532 33.58 4.66 13.71
N ARG A 533 34.78 4.88 13.15
CA ARG A 533 35.07 5.99 12.21
C ARG A 533 34.84 5.63 10.74
N LEU A 534 34.66 4.35 10.43
CA LEU A 534 34.32 3.87 9.10
C LEU A 534 32.81 3.64 8.94
N GLY A 535 32.08 3.49 10.06
CA GLY A 535 30.64 3.29 10.05
C GLY A 535 29.89 4.50 9.52
N SER A 536 28.70 4.26 8.97
CA SER A 536 27.87 5.28 8.32
C SER A 536 27.66 6.56 9.14
N VAL A 537 27.46 6.42 10.46
CA VAL A 537 27.24 7.56 11.38
C VAL A 537 28.40 8.55 11.36
N TYR A 538 29.66 8.08 11.42
CA TYR A 538 30.82 8.96 11.27
C TYR A 538 31.04 9.33 9.81
N GLY A 539 30.80 8.37 8.90
CA GLY A 539 30.83 8.57 7.46
C GLY A 539 30.10 9.84 7.06
N MET A 540 28.87 10.04 7.54
CA MET A 540 27.99 11.19 7.26
C MET A 540 28.34 12.48 8.01
N SER A 541 29.40 12.52 8.82
CA SER A 541 29.84 13.77 9.44
C SER A 541 30.35 14.76 8.38
N PRO A 542 30.00 16.06 8.43
CA PRO A 542 30.57 17.09 7.54
C PRO A 542 32.10 17.18 7.61
N ARG A 543 32.70 16.65 8.68
CA ARG A 543 34.15 16.61 8.88
C ARG A 543 34.80 15.35 8.30
N SER A 544 34.02 14.39 7.83
CA SER A 544 34.50 13.16 7.22
C SER A 544 35.21 13.46 5.90
N ALA A 545 36.39 12.88 5.74
CA ALA A 545 37.15 12.96 4.49
C ALA A 545 36.35 12.36 3.31
N PHE A 546 35.68 11.23 3.56
CA PHE A 546 34.84 10.56 2.58
C PHE A 546 33.72 11.46 2.06
N ILE A 547 32.93 12.06 2.96
CA ILE A 547 31.80 12.92 2.54
C ILE A 547 32.27 14.17 1.81
N ARG A 548 33.35 14.81 2.25
CA ARG A 548 33.90 15.95 1.50
C ARG A 548 34.32 15.58 0.08
N ALA A 549 34.94 14.41 -0.09
CA ALA A 549 35.32 13.91 -1.41
C ALA A 549 34.09 13.52 -2.26
N LEU A 550 33.09 12.88 -1.65
CA LEU A 550 31.83 12.52 -2.32
C LEU A 550 31.02 13.75 -2.73
N ALA A 551 30.94 14.76 -1.86
CA ALA A 551 30.27 16.03 -2.14
C ALA A 551 30.90 16.76 -3.34
N ALA A 552 32.24 16.80 -3.38
CA ALA A 552 33.01 17.41 -4.46
C ALA A 552 33.05 16.59 -5.77
N THR A 553 32.44 15.40 -5.79
CA THR A 553 32.34 14.56 -6.98
C THR A 553 31.00 14.85 -7.69
N PRO A 554 31.03 15.37 -8.93
CA PRO A 554 29.82 15.62 -9.71
C PRO A 554 29.20 14.29 -10.17
N MET A 555 27.90 14.30 -10.42
CA MET A 555 27.20 13.19 -11.06
C MET A 555 27.56 13.14 -12.55
N VAL A 556 27.43 11.96 -13.14
CA VAL A 556 27.62 11.83 -14.59
C VAL A 556 26.52 12.58 -15.35
N PRO A 557 26.82 13.28 -16.46
CA PRO A 557 25.86 14.15 -17.15
C PRO A 557 24.60 13.44 -17.68
N ASP A 558 24.69 12.15 -17.97
CA ASP A 558 23.60 11.36 -18.57
C ASP A 558 22.52 10.94 -17.56
N VAL A 559 22.70 11.26 -16.27
CA VAL A 559 21.77 10.92 -15.19
C VAL A 559 20.95 12.14 -14.79
N GLN A 560 19.62 11.99 -14.83
CA GLN A 560 18.70 13.04 -14.39
C GLN A 560 18.56 13.03 -12.86
N ALA A 561 19.18 14.00 -12.19
CA ALA A 561 19.11 14.12 -10.75
C ALA A 561 18.01 15.07 -10.28
N HIS A 562 17.33 14.73 -9.19
CA HIS A 562 16.28 15.52 -8.56
C HIS A 562 16.51 15.58 -7.04
N SER A 563 16.20 16.72 -6.41
CA SER A 563 16.30 16.91 -4.96
C SER A 563 14.96 17.31 -4.36
N ILE A 564 14.56 16.62 -3.29
CA ILE A 564 13.42 16.96 -2.45
C ILE A 564 13.96 17.21 -1.03
N ILE A 565 13.93 18.48 -0.61
CA ILE A 565 14.57 18.95 0.61
C ILE A 565 13.49 19.45 1.58
N PRO A 566 13.14 18.68 2.62
CA PRO A 566 12.23 19.15 3.66
C PRO A 566 12.89 20.23 4.52
N VAL A 567 12.09 21.13 5.08
CA VAL A 567 12.52 22.10 6.10
C VAL A 567 11.41 22.34 7.13
N LEU A 568 11.76 22.54 8.40
CA LEU A 568 10.78 22.65 9.50
C LEU A 568 9.99 23.97 9.51
N GLY A 569 10.49 25.04 8.88
CA GLY A 569 9.88 26.37 8.98
C GLY A 569 9.93 27.21 7.70
N ASP A 570 9.43 28.44 7.81
CA ASP A 570 9.39 29.43 6.71
C ASP A 570 10.64 30.32 6.59
N GLY A 571 11.63 30.09 7.46
CA GLY A 571 12.87 30.85 7.48
C GLY A 571 13.67 30.79 6.16
N PRO A 572 14.70 31.64 6.04
CA PRO A 572 15.60 31.65 4.89
C PRO A 572 16.34 30.31 4.78
N LEU A 573 16.48 29.81 3.54
CA LEU A 573 16.96 28.43 3.29
C LEU A 573 18.38 28.18 3.80
N ASN A 574 19.27 29.18 3.77
CA ASN A 574 20.63 29.08 4.32
C ASN A 574 20.70 28.84 5.85
N ARG A 575 19.57 28.95 6.55
CA ARG A 575 19.46 28.65 7.99
C ARG A 575 18.40 27.59 8.27
N ALA A 576 17.84 26.97 7.23
CA ALA A 576 16.79 25.99 7.35
C ALA A 576 17.37 24.57 7.45
N ASP A 577 16.66 23.71 8.18
CA ASP A 577 16.95 22.30 8.31
C ASP A 577 15.65 21.50 8.48
N ASP A 578 15.75 20.19 8.36
CA ASP A 578 14.66 19.24 8.56
C ASP A 578 14.67 18.57 9.96
N GLY A 579 15.46 19.12 10.89
CA GLY A 579 15.79 18.55 12.19
C GLY A 579 17.01 17.63 12.22
N VAL A 580 17.54 17.23 11.06
CA VAL A 580 18.67 16.29 10.91
C VAL A 580 19.72 16.85 9.96
N VAL A 581 19.29 17.29 8.78
CA VAL A 581 20.10 17.75 7.65
C VAL A 581 19.74 19.20 7.36
N THR A 582 20.76 20.05 7.22
CA THR A 582 20.56 21.43 6.79
C THR A 582 20.23 21.48 5.30
N TYR A 583 19.46 22.47 4.87
CA TYR A 583 19.19 22.68 3.44
C TYR A 583 20.50 22.79 2.64
N GLU A 584 21.49 23.55 3.14
CA GLU A 584 22.81 23.68 2.50
C GLU A 584 23.52 22.33 2.31
N SER A 585 23.34 21.40 3.25
CA SER A 585 23.94 20.08 3.12
C SER A 585 23.25 19.22 2.07
N ALA A 586 21.93 19.33 1.95
CA ALA A 586 21.14 18.56 0.99
C ALA A 586 21.17 19.14 -0.42
N HIS A 587 21.37 20.45 -0.55
CA HIS A 587 21.45 21.17 -1.81
C HIS A 587 22.66 20.70 -2.64
N ILE A 588 22.42 20.48 -3.94
CA ILE A 588 23.45 20.29 -4.96
C ILE A 588 23.05 21.08 -6.21
N PRO A 589 24.00 21.71 -6.92
CA PRO A 589 23.67 22.62 -8.03
C PRO A 589 23.16 21.89 -9.28
N ASP A 590 23.63 20.67 -9.52
CA ASP A 590 23.45 19.94 -10.79
C ASP A 590 22.20 19.04 -10.78
N VAL A 591 21.03 19.60 -10.46
CA VAL A 591 19.74 18.87 -10.46
C VAL A 591 18.74 19.45 -11.44
N ARG A 592 17.92 18.59 -12.04
CA ARG A 592 16.82 18.92 -12.96
C ARG A 592 15.61 19.52 -12.23
N SER A 593 15.38 19.15 -10.98
CA SER A 593 14.48 19.87 -10.08
C SER A 593 15.00 19.84 -8.65
N GLU A 594 14.82 20.96 -7.96
CA GLU A 594 14.94 21.03 -6.50
C GLU A 594 13.62 21.54 -5.92
N LEU A 595 12.99 20.69 -5.11
CA LEU A 595 11.75 20.99 -4.40
C LEU A 595 12.03 21.14 -2.91
N VAL A 596 11.66 22.28 -2.35
CA VAL A 596 11.61 22.51 -0.90
C VAL A 596 10.21 22.19 -0.38
N VAL A 597 10.15 21.34 0.65
CA VAL A 597 8.91 20.97 1.35
C VAL A 597 8.93 21.61 2.74
N ARG A 598 8.25 22.74 2.89
CA ARG A 598 8.20 23.45 4.17
C ARG A 598 7.28 22.77 5.18
N HIS A 599 7.55 22.99 6.46
CA HIS A 599 6.89 22.34 7.60
C HIS A 599 6.93 20.81 7.53
N SER A 600 8.01 20.27 6.96
CA SER A 600 8.27 18.84 6.92
C SER A 600 9.59 18.54 7.60
N GLY A 601 9.62 17.46 8.38
CA GLY A 601 10.84 16.98 9.03
C GLY A 601 11.59 15.98 8.14
N HIS A 602 12.69 15.46 8.66
CA HIS A 602 13.59 14.57 7.93
C HIS A 602 12.91 13.32 7.34
N SER A 603 11.94 12.73 8.05
CA SER A 603 11.12 11.61 7.57
C SER A 603 9.97 12.11 6.69
N THR A 604 10.30 12.59 5.50
CA THR A 604 9.34 13.23 4.59
C THR A 604 8.78 12.29 3.50
N GLN A 605 9.09 10.99 3.53
CA GLN A 605 8.68 10.03 2.50
C GLN A 605 7.16 9.84 2.43
N SER A 606 6.46 9.99 3.55
CA SER A 606 4.99 9.94 3.64
C SER A 606 4.33 11.31 3.46
N ASN A 607 5.10 12.39 3.25
CA ASN A 607 4.55 13.71 3.04
C ASN A 607 3.91 13.79 1.63
N PRO A 608 2.65 14.25 1.51
CA PRO A 608 1.94 14.28 0.23
C PRO A 608 2.63 15.13 -0.84
N VAL A 609 3.34 16.20 -0.45
CA VAL A 609 4.10 17.06 -1.39
C VAL A 609 5.31 16.31 -1.95
N THR A 610 6.00 15.55 -1.10
CA THR A 610 7.14 14.71 -1.52
C THR A 610 6.68 13.61 -2.46
N ILE A 611 5.61 12.88 -2.10
CA ILE A 611 5.06 11.81 -2.94
C ILE A 611 4.60 12.37 -4.28
N ALA A 612 3.92 13.51 -4.29
CA ALA A 612 3.45 14.15 -5.52
C ALA A 612 4.62 14.54 -6.45
N GLU A 613 5.77 14.97 -5.93
CA GLU A 613 6.95 15.24 -6.76
C GLU A 613 7.58 13.98 -7.34
N VAL A 614 7.66 12.90 -6.55
CA VAL A 614 8.11 11.60 -7.07
C VAL A 614 7.16 11.13 -8.19
N ARG A 615 5.85 11.19 -7.95
CA ARG A 615 4.81 10.89 -8.97
C ARG A 615 5.02 11.71 -10.23
N ARG A 616 5.23 13.03 -10.09
CA ARG A 616 5.47 13.95 -11.21
C ARG A 616 6.73 13.58 -12.00
N ILE A 617 7.81 13.21 -11.31
CA ILE A 617 9.08 12.78 -11.93
C ILE A 617 8.86 11.50 -12.75
N LEU A 618 8.18 10.50 -12.19
CA LEU A 618 7.89 9.25 -12.90
C LEU A 618 7.00 9.47 -14.13
N LEU A 619 5.95 10.30 -14.02
CA LEU A 619 5.11 10.65 -15.18
C LEU A 619 5.89 11.43 -16.26
N ASP A 620 6.83 12.29 -15.86
CA ASP A 620 7.70 13.00 -16.79
C ASP A 620 8.68 12.08 -17.52
N GLN A 621 9.12 11.00 -16.87
CA GLN A 621 9.98 9.98 -17.47
C GLN A 621 9.20 9.10 -18.45
N ILE A 622 7.98 8.67 -18.11
CA ILE A 622 7.08 7.96 -19.05
C ILE A 622 6.93 8.78 -20.33
N ALA A 623 6.60 10.06 -20.20
CA ALA A 623 6.41 10.92 -21.35
C ALA A 623 7.66 11.15 -22.22
N GLN A 624 8.87 10.91 -21.69
CA GLN A 624 10.10 10.97 -22.47
C GLN A 624 10.35 9.71 -23.30
N VAL A 625 9.68 8.60 -22.96
CA VAL A 625 9.83 7.30 -23.66
C VAL A 625 8.60 6.92 -24.48
N THR A 626 7.45 7.56 -24.26
CA THR A 626 6.24 7.40 -25.09
C THR A 626 6.31 8.26 -26.35
N ALA A 627 5.94 7.72 -27.50
CA ALA A 627 5.95 8.42 -28.79
C ALA A 627 4.98 9.62 -28.85
N ASP A 628 3.79 9.49 -28.25
CA ASP A 628 2.74 10.52 -28.22
C ASP A 628 2.22 10.76 -26.79
N PRO A 629 2.95 11.50 -25.94
CA PRO A 629 2.57 11.70 -24.55
C PRO A 629 1.37 12.64 -24.44
N VAL A 630 0.30 12.19 -23.76
CA VAL A 630 -0.82 13.06 -23.38
C VAL A 630 -0.33 14.07 -22.33
N GLU A 631 -0.45 15.37 -22.60
CA GLU A 631 -0.09 16.41 -21.64
C GLU A 631 -1.12 16.45 -20.50
N ARG A 632 -0.76 15.92 -19.32
CA ARG A 632 -1.60 15.96 -18.12
C ARG A 632 -1.15 17.08 -17.18
N GLY A 633 -2.10 17.74 -16.53
CA GLY A 633 -1.84 18.88 -15.64
C GLY A 633 -1.06 18.53 -14.36
N ASP A 634 -1.00 17.25 -14.02
CA ASP A 634 -0.32 16.69 -12.85
C ASP A 634 1.20 16.54 -13.01
N ARG A 635 1.71 16.63 -14.26
CA ARG A 635 3.13 16.74 -14.57
C ARG A 635 3.70 18.14 -14.34
N ARG A 636 2.81 19.14 -14.17
CA ARG A 636 3.21 20.55 -14.06
C ARG A 636 3.68 20.86 -12.64
N LYS A 637 4.84 21.51 -12.54
CA LYS A 637 5.38 22.06 -11.28
C LYS A 637 4.37 22.96 -10.53
N SER A 638 3.48 23.66 -11.25
CA SER A 638 2.42 24.47 -10.64
C SER A 638 1.43 23.65 -9.79
N GLY A 639 1.19 22.38 -10.14
CA GLY A 639 0.39 21.47 -9.34
C GLY A 639 1.02 21.17 -7.98
N ILE A 640 2.33 20.93 -7.97
CA ILE A 640 3.12 20.71 -6.75
C ILE A 640 3.17 21.98 -5.89
N VAL A 641 3.30 23.15 -6.51
CA VAL A 641 3.26 24.44 -5.80
C VAL A 641 1.90 24.67 -5.14
N ARG A 642 0.79 24.31 -5.81
CA ARG A 642 -0.57 24.46 -5.27
C ARG A 642 -0.79 23.68 -3.98
N ILE A 643 -0.13 22.54 -3.79
CA ILE A 643 -0.24 21.71 -2.59
C ILE A 643 0.83 22.02 -1.53
N GLY A 644 1.60 23.09 -1.69
CA GLY A 644 2.54 23.59 -0.68
C GLY A 644 4.03 23.41 -1.00
N GLY A 645 4.37 22.81 -2.15
CA GLY A 645 5.75 22.72 -2.60
C GLY A 645 6.33 24.06 -3.06
N ARG A 646 7.65 24.23 -2.96
CA ARG A 646 8.34 25.42 -3.51
C ARG A 646 9.59 25.00 -4.28
N TYR A 647 9.67 25.30 -5.57
CA TYR A 647 10.88 25.01 -6.33
C TYR A 647 11.91 26.13 -6.18
N THR A 648 13.17 25.73 -6.01
CA THR A 648 14.30 26.66 -6.08
C THR A 648 14.61 26.97 -7.55
N PRO A 649 14.82 28.24 -7.93
CA PRO A 649 15.37 28.56 -9.24
C PRO A 649 16.73 27.87 -9.41
N LEU A 650 16.87 27.07 -10.46
CA LEU A 650 18.15 26.44 -10.78
C LEU A 650 19.05 27.49 -11.43
N ALA A 651 20.34 27.49 -11.09
CA ALA A 651 21.31 28.29 -11.81
C ALA A 651 21.33 27.81 -13.26
N THR A 652 20.80 28.60 -14.18
CA THR A 652 20.90 28.32 -15.62
C THR A 652 22.38 28.24 -15.96
N SER A 653 22.84 27.09 -16.45
CA SER A 653 24.10 27.01 -17.17
C SER A 653 24.03 28.03 -18.29
N SER A 654 24.80 29.12 -18.18
CA SER A 654 24.96 30.08 -19.28
C SER A 654 25.37 29.30 -20.56
N PRO A 655 24.82 29.67 -21.72
CA PRO A 655 25.02 28.95 -22.98
C PRO A 655 26.49 28.87 -23.41
#